data_AF-A0A8B7E4H5-F1
#
_entry.id   AF-A0A8B7E4H5-F1
#
_cell.length_a   1.000
_cell.length_b   1.000
_cell.length_c   1.000
_cell.angle_alpha   90.00
_cell.angle_beta   90.00
_cell.angle_gamma   90.00
#
_symmetry.space_group_name_H-M   'P 1'
#
loop_
_entity.id
_entity.type
_entity.pdbx_description
1 polymer ?
#
loop_
_entity_poly.entity_id
_entity_poly.type
_entity_poly.pdbx_seq_one_letter_code
_entity_poly.pdbx_strand_id
1 'polypeptide(L)'
;MMTSFNSIPYVRVAPEEDDEFSELPPTVVTTKGVDKNGCWTHIENLDEFFTEVYTYHQLQGFVCLLLRDVFELTQYIFIVLFGTFLLVCVDYKKLFSDPNPVFVEVIHWNNFKQMPSSVILCLVVALLFWLVRLCRVIFRVYRRWHIRKFFYQVLHITDADLRNMQWNEVQHKLILMQQVHQLCIHVKELTELDIHNRILRQKNYMISFQNKGIIPCIYHFPFIGKRTFLTEGLKFNLNLILFNGPGAPFKNSWKLKEEYKDYSCRMVLAASLSHRIFMLGVLNFLLCPFIMIYQVLYSFFMYAELIKRSPDVFGARRWSPFGRLYLRHFNELDHEFQSRLNKAYMPATRYMNVFTSPIITIFAKNIAFFSGAILAVLLGLSFYDKDVLTAEHVLSFMATLGIIIKICSGFIPDEHMVFCPETLMKQILSNTHYIPEEWKGRAHTMEVREEFSKMFQYKFICLLEELMSPLLTPFILCFGLRYKALQIVDFYRNFTVEVAGLGDVCSFAQMDIRKHGAKNWSDEGCSKEDQMLSAESQAENAKTELSLLNFSIKNPDWKPSSHGKQFIDTIKEQAFQESLSHSLSSNQTPFNAGTSFDFTNFIGLQSIAYPALDPAIMVSRNDDVLRNSIMYLHEVQNRRPISVTSLKSSYGDNAFENSDLRRTWPSATSGQTSFGVNKENLLPRYSAMKNPADDRL
;
A
#
# COMPACT_ATOMS: atom_id res chain seq x y z
N MET A 1 -22.90 41.72 19.15
CA MET A 1 -21.44 41.84 18.90
C MET A 1 -20.72 40.65 19.54
N MET A 2 -20.91 39.46 19.00
CA MET A 2 -20.10 38.28 19.32
C MET A 2 -20.01 37.48 18.02
N THR A 3 -18.87 37.61 17.37
CA THR A 3 -18.53 37.00 16.09
C THR A 3 -18.21 35.53 16.31
N SER A 4 -18.87 34.70 15.52
CA SER A 4 -18.62 33.28 15.32
C SER A 4 -17.18 33.04 14.85
N PHE A 5 -16.35 32.45 15.71
CA PHE A 5 -15.13 31.81 15.26
C PHE A 5 -15.52 30.52 14.54
N ASN A 6 -15.51 30.59 13.21
CA ASN A 6 -15.54 29.42 12.34
C ASN A 6 -14.36 28.52 12.73
N SER A 7 -14.68 27.39 13.35
CA SER A 7 -13.77 26.29 13.61
C SER A 7 -13.26 25.73 12.29
N ILE A 8 -12.09 26.23 11.88
CA ILE A 8 -11.22 25.61 10.87
C ILE A 8 -10.97 24.17 11.36
N PRO A 9 -11.29 23.13 10.57
CA PRO A 9 -11.01 21.77 10.98
C PRO A 9 -9.49 21.58 10.96
N TYR A 10 -8.88 21.67 12.15
CA TYR A 10 -7.53 21.21 12.40
C TYR A 10 -7.45 19.73 11.98
N VAL A 11 -6.80 19.47 10.86
CA VAL A 11 -6.42 18.13 10.42
C VAL A 11 -5.46 17.59 11.48
N ARG A 12 -5.97 16.76 12.40
CA ARG A 12 -5.13 16.05 13.37
C ARG A 12 -4.21 15.10 12.61
N VAL A 13 -2.93 15.41 12.65
CA VAL A 13 -1.82 14.51 12.34
C VAL A 13 -1.93 13.32 13.31
N ALA A 14 -2.54 12.24 12.82
CA ALA A 14 -2.31 10.91 13.37
C ALA A 14 -0.81 10.60 13.21
N PRO A 15 -0.20 9.75 14.07
CA PRO A 15 1.22 9.43 13.97
C PRO A 15 1.57 9.06 12.53
N GLU A 16 2.66 9.66 12.04
CA GLU A 16 3.15 9.57 10.68
C GLU A 16 3.12 8.12 10.19
N GLU A 17 2.72 7.96 8.93
CA GLU A 17 2.69 6.69 8.22
C GLU A 17 4.12 6.22 7.99
N ASP A 18 4.73 5.61 9.00
CA ASP A 18 6.00 4.92 8.81
C ASP A 18 5.73 3.58 8.09
N ASP A 19 6.12 3.50 6.81
CA ASP A 19 6.36 2.27 6.05
C ASP A 19 7.55 1.47 6.67
N GLU A 20 7.59 1.33 8.00
CA GLU A 20 8.78 1.07 8.82
C GLU A 20 9.21 -0.41 8.87
N PHE A 21 8.45 -1.32 8.28
CA PHE A 21 8.79 -2.75 8.29
C PHE A 21 9.45 -3.26 7.00
N SER A 22 9.75 -2.36 6.05
CA SER A 22 10.42 -2.70 4.79
C SER A 22 11.84 -2.15 4.68
N GLU A 23 12.64 -2.27 5.74
CA GLU A 23 14.08 -2.06 5.65
C GLU A 23 14.84 -3.38 5.46
N LEU A 24 15.66 -3.38 4.41
CA LEU A 24 16.52 -4.45 3.94
C LEU A 24 17.40 -4.99 5.09
N PRO A 25 17.61 -6.32 5.22
CA PRO A 25 18.68 -6.81 6.07
C PRO A 25 20.02 -6.37 5.46
N PRO A 26 20.98 -5.91 6.28
CA PRO A 26 22.30 -5.61 5.78
C PRO A 26 22.99 -6.92 5.40
N THR A 27 23.30 -7.10 4.11
CA THR A 27 24.44 -7.92 3.73
C THR A 27 25.70 -7.22 4.24
N VAL A 28 26.54 -7.95 4.98
CA VAL A 28 27.82 -7.43 5.49
C VAL A 28 28.67 -7.02 4.31
N VAL A 29 28.74 -5.72 4.02
CA VAL A 29 29.74 -5.13 3.14
C VAL A 29 30.78 -4.46 4.00
N THR A 30 31.98 -5.03 4.01
CA THR A 30 33.20 -4.31 4.35
C THR A 30 33.33 -3.13 3.40
N THR A 31 33.10 -1.91 3.87
CA THR A 31 33.39 -0.70 3.09
C THR A 31 34.91 -0.55 2.93
N LYS A 32 35.50 -1.27 1.98
CA LYS A 32 36.86 -1.02 1.49
C LYS A 32 36.86 0.08 0.41
N GLY A 33 36.18 1.20 0.70
CA GLY A 33 36.10 2.37 -0.19
C GLY A 33 36.62 3.66 0.45
N VAL A 34 37.22 3.60 1.63
CA VAL A 34 37.91 4.75 2.23
C VAL A 34 39.40 4.51 2.04
N ASP A 35 39.97 5.11 1.00
CA ASP A 35 41.42 5.25 0.92
C ASP A 35 41.90 6.01 2.17
N LYS A 36 43.13 5.71 2.63
CA LYS A 36 43.76 6.32 3.81
C LYS A 36 43.80 7.87 3.78
N ASN A 37 43.44 8.48 2.66
CA ASN A 37 43.38 9.93 2.42
C ASN A 37 41.94 10.52 2.44
N GLY A 38 40.90 9.75 2.76
CA GLY A 38 39.52 10.25 2.81
C GLY A 38 38.88 10.54 1.45
N CYS A 39 39.40 9.96 0.37
CA CYS A 39 38.83 10.08 -0.95
C CYS A 39 37.68 9.07 -1.12
N TRP A 40 36.52 9.56 -1.56
CA TRP A 40 35.32 8.76 -1.85
C TRP A 40 35.40 8.15 -3.24
N THR A 41 36.32 7.22 -3.43
CA THR A 41 36.55 6.53 -4.71
C THR A 41 36.07 5.09 -4.60
N HIS A 42 35.28 4.65 -5.58
CA HIS A 42 34.83 3.25 -5.74
C HIS A 42 34.03 2.68 -4.55
N ILE A 43 32.72 2.92 -4.55
CA ILE A 43 31.79 2.30 -3.59
C ILE A 43 31.34 0.93 -4.12
N GLU A 44 31.59 -0.15 -3.35
CA GLU A 44 31.25 -1.52 -3.76
C GLU A 44 29.74 -1.77 -3.91
N ASN A 45 28.91 -1.25 -2.99
CA ASN A 45 27.45 -1.37 -3.03
C ASN A 45 26.77 -0.01 -3.22
N LEU A 46 26.67 0.42 -4.47
CA LEU A 46 26.04 1.71 -4.82
C LEU A 46 24.54 1.73 -4.51
N ASP A 47 23.83 0.61 -4.61
CA ASP A 47 22.38 0.56 -4.40
C ASP A 47 22.02 0.85 -2.95
N GLU A 48 22.73 0.22 -2.01
CA GLU A 48 22.58 0.49 -0.58
C GLU A 48 23.03 1.92 -0.24
N PHE A 49 24.13 2.39 -0.83
CA PHE A 49 24.62 3.75 -0.62
C PHE A 49 23.58 4.82 -1.03
N PHE A 50 23.03 4.75 -2.24
CA PHE A 50 22.02 5.72 -2.69
C PHE A 50 20.73 5.62 -1.90
N THR A 51 20.33 4.40 -1.49
CA THR A 51 19.17 4.20 -0.62
C THR A 51 19.37 4.90 0.74
N GLU A 52 20.56 4.81 1.32
CA GLU A 52 20.88 5.49 2.58
C GLU A 52 21.01 7.00 2.42
N VAL A 53 21.59 7.49 1.31
CA VAL A 53 21.65 8.92 0.99
C VAL A 53 20.24 9.50 0.85
N TYR A 54 19.35 8.79 0.16
CA TYR A 54 17.94 9.15 0.05
C TYR A 54 17.25 9.16 1.42
N THR A 55 17.43 8.10 2.21
CA THR A 55 16.83 7.99 3.56
C THR A 55 17.35 9.10 4.49
N TYR A 56 18.64 9.44 4.41
CA TYR A 56 19.26 10.52 5.16
C TYR A 56 18.62 11.88 4.87
N HIS A 57 18.33 12.16 3.61
CA HIS A 57 17.62 13.36 3.20
C HIS A 57 16.17 13.36 3.68
N GLN A 58 15.42 12.30 3.41
CA GLN A 58 13.99 12.25 3.74
C GLN A 58 13.73 12.36 5.25
N LEU A 59 14.55 11.71 6.07
CA LEU A 59 14.43 11.73 7.53
C LEU A 59 15.20 12.90 8.18
N GLN A 60 15.55 13.93 7.40
CA GLN A 60 16.05 15.22 7.90
C GLN A 60 17.35 15.11 8.72
N GLY A 61 18.24 14.19 8.33
CA GLY A 61 19.61 14.11 8.83
C GLY A 61 19.86 13.08 9.93
N PHE A 62 21.11 13.07 10.42
CA PHE A 62 21.63 12.01 11.29
C PHE A 62 20.95 11.93 12.66
N VAL A 63 20.69 13.08 13.29
CA VAL A 63 20.18 13.12 14.68
C VAL A 63 18.76 12.56 14.74
N CYS A 64 17.91 12.93 13.79
CA CYS A 64 16.54 12.41 13.69
C CYS A 64 16.53 10.89 13.50
N LEU A 65 17.38 10.39 12.60
CA LEU A 65 17.56 8.95 12.37
C LEU A 65 18.01 8.20 13.64
N LEU A 66 19.01 8.74 14.35
CA LEU A 66 19.51 8.15 15.59
C LEU A 66 18.43 8.13 16.68
N LEU A 67 17.69 9.24 16.82
CA LEU A 67 16.64 9.36 17.82
C LEU A 67 15.52 8.35 17.58
N ARG A 68 15.13 8.19 16.31
CA ARG A 68 14.16 7.17 15.87
C ARG A 68 14.62 5.76 16.24
N ASP A 69 15.83 5.37 15.85
CA ASP A 69 16.41 4.05 16.17
C ASP A 69 16.44 3.79 17.70
N VAL A 70 16.80 4.80 18.50
CA VAL A 70 16.87 4.69 19.98
C VAL A 70 15.48 4.54 20.58
N PHE A 71 14.50 5.34 20.15
CA PHE A 71 13.13 5.22 20.65
C PHE A 71 12.47 3.91 20.25
N GLU A 72 12.70 3.44 19.03
CA GLU A 72 12.26 2.13 18.56
C GLU A 72 12.76 0.96 19.44
N LEU A 73 14.05 0.98 19.80
CA LEU A 73 14.65 -0.02 20.70
C LEU A 73 14.07 0.10 22.12
N THR A 74 13.89 1.32 22.60
CA THR A 74 13.37 1.61 23.94
C THR A 74 11.91 1.19 24.07
N GLN A 75 11.08 1.47 23.06
CA GLN A 75 9.67 1.07 23.01
C GLN A 75 9.53 -0.45 23.08
N TYR A 76 10.37 -1.20 22.35
CA TYR A 76 10.35 -2.67 22.42
C TYR A 76 10.63 -3.19 23.83
N ILE A 77 11.70 -2.69 24.47
CA ILE A 77 12.05 -3.07 25.85
C ILE A 77 10.90 -2.72 26.80
N PHE A 78 10.36 -1.50 26.68
CA PHE A 78 9.28 -1.03 27.52
C PHE A 78 8.05 -1.95 27.45
N ILE A 79 7.61 -2.33 26.25
CA ILE A 79 6.47 -3.23 26.05
C ILE A 79 6.70 -4.59 26.71
N VAL A 80 7.89 -5.17 26.53
CA VAL A 80 8.22 -6.50 27.09
C VAL A 80 8.32 -6.43 28.62
N LEU A 81 9.04 -5.46 29.17
CA LEU A 81 9.22 -5.32 30.61
C LEU A 81 7.92 -4.93 31.31
N PHE A 82 7.17 -3.97 30.77
CA PHE A 82 5.91 -3.53 31.34
C PHE A 82 4.83 -4.62 31.24
N GLY A 83 4.75 -5.34 30.11
CA GLY A 83 3.87 -6.50 29.97
C GLY A 83 4.20 -7.60 30.99
N THR A 84 5.48 -7.87 31.21
CA THR A 84 5.93 -8.85 32.22
C THR A 84 5.62 -8.39 33.64
N PHE A 85 5.83 -7.10 33.94
CA PHE A 85 5.50 -6.50 35.22
C PHE A 85 4.00 -6.64 35.54
N LEU A 86 3.12 -6.33 34.59
CA LEU A 86 1.67 -6.48 34.75
C LEU A 86 1.27 -7.94 35.00
N LEU A 87 1.91 -8.90 34.34
CA LEU A 87 1.58 -10.32 34.48
C LEU A 87 2.06 -10.95 35.79
N VAL A 88 3.22 -10.55 36.31
CA VAL A 88 3.89 -11.24 37.43
C VAL A 88 3.81 -10.47 38.75
N CYS A 89 3.88 -9.14 38.70
CA CYS A 89 4.08 -8.31 39.89
C CYS A 89 2.80 -7.74 40.48
N VAL A 90 1.71 -7.69 39.69
CA VAL A 90 0.45 -7.09 40.10
C VAL A 90 -0.49 -8.15 40.68
N ASP A 91 -0.84 -8.03 41.95
CA ASP A 91 -1.86 -8.88 42.57
C ASP A 91 -3.26 -8.32 42.28
N TYR A 92 -3.86 -8.79 41.19
CA TYR A 92 -5.21 -8.39 40.77
C TYR A 92 -6.29 -8.78 41.79
N LYS A 93 -6.07 -9.78 42.66
CA LYS A 93 -7.07 -10.16 43.67
C LYS A 93 -7.19 -9.08 44.72
N LYS A 94 -6.06 -8.60 45.26
CA LYS A 94 -6.05 -7.46 46.20
C LYS A 94 -6.53 -6.18 45.54
N LEU A 95 -6.10 -5.92 44.30
CA LEU A 95 -6.50 -4.72 43.56
C LEU A 95 -8.02 -4.61 43.37
N PHE A 96 -8.71 -5.73 43.13
CA PHE A 96 -10.16 -5.72 42.86
C PHE A 96 -11.03 -6.08 44.08
N SER A 97 -10.49 -6.71 45.12
CA SER A 97 -11.28 -7.13 46.30
C SER A 97 -11.31 -6.09 47.42
N ASP A 98 -10.27 -5.26 47.55
CA ASP A 98 -10.19 -4.26 48.62
C ASP A 98 -10.86 -2.94 48.18
N PRO A 99 -11.72 -2.31 49.02
CA PRO A 99 -12.41 -1.07 48.68
C PRO A 99 -11.48 0.16 48.66
N ASN A 100 -10.29 0.08 49.28
CA ASN A 100 -9.26 1.13 49.29
C ASN A 100 -7.86 0.52 49.11
N PRO A 101 -7.48 0.04 47.92
CA PRO A 101 -6.19 -0.59 47.71
C PRO A 101 -5.06 0.45 47.76
N VAL A 102 -4.08 0.24 48.64
CA VAL A 102 -2.83 1.01 48.59
C VAL A 102 -1.98 0.44 47.45
N PHE A 103 -1.75 1.21 46.39
CA PHE A 103 -1.04 0.76 45.18
C PHE A 103 0.31 0.09 45.46
N VAL A 104 1.03 0.51 46.51
CA VAL A 104 2.32 -0.07 46.90
C VAL A 104 2.17 -1.50 47.42
N GLU A 105 1.07 -1.83 48.10
CA GLU A 105 0.82 -3.16 48.68
C GLU A 105 0.32 -4.18 47.65
N VAL A 106 -0.16 -3.69 46.50
CA VAL A 106 -0.59 -4.50 45.36
C VAL A 106 0.61 -5.03 44.56
N ILE A 107 1.77 -4.38 44.65
CA ILE A 107 2.96 -4.73 43.87
C ILE A 107 3.88 -5.65 44.67
N HIS A 108 3.99 -6.91 44.25
CA HIS A 108 4.86 -7.92 44.89
C HIS A 108 6.14 -8.15 44.08
N TRP A 109 7.20 -7.41 44.39
CA TRP A 109 8.51 -7.55 43.73
C TRP A 109 9.16 -8.93 43.95
N ASN A 110 8.81 -9.65 45.02
CA ASN A 110 9.36 -10.97 45.31
C ASN A 110 8.93 -12.04 44.29
N ASN A 111 7.85 -11.81 43.54
CA ASN A 111 7.35 -12.74 42.52
C ASN A 111 8.28 -12.85 41.30
N PHE A 112 9.22 -11.92 41.10
CA PHE A 112 10.27 -12.07 40.09
C PHE A 112 11.10 -13.35 40.28
N LYS A 113 11.25 -13.83 41.52
CA LYS A 113 11.98 -15.07 41.81
C LYS A 113 11.16 -16.34 41.55
N GLN A 114 9.83 -16.23 41.46
CA GLN A 114 8.91 -17.36 41.26
C GLN A 114 8.21 -17.27 39.89
N MET A 115 8.91 -16.78 38.87
CA MET A 115 8.35 -16.66 37.52
C MET A 115 8.08 -18.04 36.90
N PRO A 116 6.93 -18.22 36.23
CA PRO A 116 6.65 -19.45 35.51
C PRO A 116 7.64 -19.63 34.34
N SER A 117 8.02 -20.88 34.07
CA SER A 117 9.02 -21.21 33.05
C SER A 117 8.65 -20.72 31.64
N SER A 118 7.36 -20.64 31.33
CA SER A 118 6.86 -20.11 30.05
C SER A 118 7.19 -18.63 29.84
N VAL A 119 7.06 -17.80 30.89
CA VAL A 119 7.41 -16.37 30.86
C VAL A 119 8.91 -16.21 30.73
N ILE A 120 9.70 -17.03 31.46
CA ILE A 120 11.17 -17.03 31.33
C ILE A 120 11.59 -17.36 29.89
N LEU A 121 10.99 -18.38 29.26
CA LEU A 121 11.25 -18.71 27.86
C LEU A 121 10.94 -17.54 26.92
N CYS A 122 9.78 -16.88 27.10
CA CYS A 122 9.40 -15.71 26.30
C CYS A 122 10.40 -14.56 26.47
N LEU A 123 10.86 -14.30 27.70
CA LEU A 123 11.86 -13.26 27.98
C LEU A 123 13.22 -13.57 27.34
N VAL A 124 13.66 -14.83 27.37
CA VAL A 124 14.91 -15.25 26.71
C VAL A 124 14.84 -15.04 25.19
N VAL A 125 13.74 -15.45 24.56
CA VAL A 125 13.52 -15.23 23.12
C VAL A 125 13.46 -13.73 22.79
N ALA A 126 12.74 -12.95 23.61
CA ALA A 126 12.63 -11.50 23.43
C ALA A 126 13.98 -10.79 23.61
N LEU A 127 14.81 -11.23 24.55
CA LEU A 127 16.16 -10.71 24.78
C LEU A 127 17.09 -11.03 23.61
N LEU A 128 17.08 -12.28 23.12
CA LEU A 128 17.87 -12.68 21.95
C LEU A 128 17.51 -11.83 20.72
N PHE A 129 16.21 -11.65 20.47
CA PHE A 129 15.74 -10.79 19.39
C PHE A 129 16.18 -9.34 19.57
N TRP A 130 16.08 -8.81 20.78
CA TRP A 130 16.53 -7.45 21.08
C TRP A 130 18.03 -7.27 20.86
N LEU A 131 18.86 -8.24 21.27
CA LEU A 131 20.32 -8.20 21.04
C LEU A 131 20.65 -8.18 19.55
N VAL A 132 19.98 -9.03 18.74
CA VAL A 132 20.13 -9.02 17.28
C VAL A 132 19.73 -7.67 16.70
N ARG A 133 18.62 -7.07 17.16
CA ARG A 133 18.17 -5.74 16.72
C ARG A 133 19.17 -4.65 17.13
N LEU A 134 19.70 -4.68 18.35
CA LEU A 134 20.71 -3.75 18.84
C LEU A 134 21.98 -3.81 17.98
N CYS A 135 22.51 -5.01 17.72
CA CYS A 135 23.66 -5.17 16.84
C CYS A 135 23.40 -4.57 15.45
N ARG A 136 22.22 -4.84 14.86
CA ARG A 136 21.84 -4.24 13.57
C ARG A 136 21.78 -2.72 13.62
N VAL A 137 21.19 -2.13 14.65
CA VAL A 137 21.13 -0.67 14.85
C VAL A 137 22.54 -0.09 14.95
N ILE A 138 23.45 -0.71 15.69
CA ILE A 138 24.85 -0.25 15.80
C ILE A 138 25.53 -0.21 14.42
N PHE A 139 25.37 -1.26 13.61
CA PHE A 139 25.90 -1.27 12.24
C PHE A 139 25.24 -0.19 11.35
N ARG A 140 23.92 0.02 11.46
CA ARG A 140 23.20 1.09 10.73
C ARG A 140 23.71 2.47 11.13
N VAL A 141 23.90 2.74 12.42
CA VAL A 141 24.42 4.03 12.93
C VAL A 141 25.82 4.29 12.40
N TYR A 142 26.70 3.29 12.41
CA TYR A 142 28.04 3.41 11.84
C TYR A 142 27.99 3.77 10.34
N ARG A 143 27.12 3.10 9.56
CA ARG A 143 26.91 3.38 8.14
C ARG A 143 26.37 4.80 7.91
N ARG A 144 25.32 5.21 8.65
CA ARG A 144 24.72 6.55 8.57
C ARG A 144 25.70 7.66 8.97
N TRP A 145 26.62 7.38 9.89
CA TRP A 145 27.71 8.30 10.24
C TRP A 145 28.66 8.52 9.06
N HIS A 146 28.96 7.47 8.29
CA HIS A 146 29.73 7.60 7.06
C HIS A 146 28.99 8.48 6.04
N ILE A 147 27.69 8.25 5.83
CA ILE A 147 26.86 9.09 4.95
C ILE A 147 26.82 10.56 5.43
N ARG A 148 26.75 10.81 6.74
CA ARG A 148 26.88 12.17 7.28
C ARG A 148 28.18 12.82 6.80
N LYS A 149 29.32 12.13 6.88
CA LYS A 149 30.60 12.64 6.37
C LYS A 149 30.54 12.95 4.87
N PHE A 150 29.88 12.10 4.08
CA PHE A 150 29.68 12.34 2.65
C PHE A 150 28.94 13.66 2.37
N PHE A 151 27.85 13.92 3.10
CA PHE A 151 27.08 15.16 2.94
C PHE A 151 27.92 16.40 3.27
N TYR A 152 28.71 16.36 4.34
CA TYR A 152 29.55 17.49 4.74
C TYR A 152 30.78 17.70 3.84
N GLN A 153 31.49 16.62 3.50
CA GLN A 153 32.80 16.67 2.86
C GLN A 153 32.71 16.72 1.33
N VAL A 154 31.73 16.03 0.73
CA VAL A 154 31.62 15.88 -0.73
C VAL A 154 30.50 16.74 -1.30
N LEU A 155 29.29 16.64 -0.73
CA LEU A 155 28.15 17.41 -1.22
C LEU A 155 28.15 18.87 -0.73
N HIS A 156 28.97 19.18 0.28
CA HIS A 156 29.01 20.47 0.96
C HIS A 156 27.63 20.95 1.41
N ILE A 157 26.85 20.05 2.04
CA ILE A 157 25.52 20.32 2.58
C ILE A 157 25.61 20.27 4.11
N THR A 158 25.17 21.33 4.77
CA THR A 158 25.07 21.34 6.24
C THR A 158 23.72 20.78 6.69
N ASP A 159 23.64 20.31 7.95
CA ASP A 159 22.38 19.84 8.55
C ASP A 159 21.27 20.93 8.54
N ALA A 160 21.63 22.22 8.53
CA ALA A 160 20.67 23.32 8.45
C ALA A 160 20.10 23.47 7.03
N ASP A 161 20.95 23.39 6.01
CA ASP A 161 20.55 23.49 4.60
C ASP A 161 19.71 22.28 4.17
N LEU A 162 20.03 21.08 4.69
CA LEU A 162 19.33 19.84 4.37
C LEU A 162 17.81 19.94 4.56
N ARG A 163 17.36 20.72 5.56
CA ARG A 163 15.94 20.88 5.87
C ARG A 163 15.15 21.70 4.84
N ASN A 164 15.85 22.55 4.10
CA ASN A 164 15.22 23.44 3.13
C ASN A 164 15.42 22.95 1.68
N MET A 165 16.36 22.03 1.47
CA MET A 165 16.66 21.49 0.15
C MET A 165 15.61 20.46 -0.30
N GLN A 166 15.29 20.47 -1.59
CA GLN A 166 14.49 19.43 -2.21
C GLN A 166 15.37 18.27 -2.68
N TRP A 167 14.78 17.09 -2.80
CA TRP A 167 15.50 15.90 -3.29
C TRP A 167 16.11 16.13 -4.67
N ASN A 168 15.43 16.84 -5.56
CA ASN A 168 15.92 17.16 -6.91
C ASN A 168 17.25 17.91 -6.89
N GLU A 169 17.45 18.82 -5.93
CA GLU A 169 18.70 19.58 -5.78
C GLU A 169 19.84 18.68 -5.29
N VAL A 170 19.54 17.78 -4.33
CA VAL A 170 20.50 16.79 -3.84
C VAL A 170 20.89 15.83 -4.96
N GLN A 171 19.92 15.37 -5.75
CA GLN A 171 20.14 14.52 -6.90
C GLN A 171 21.01 15.20 -7.96
N HIS A 172 20.75 16.47 -8.29
CA HIS A 172 21.58 17.23 -9.23
C HIS A 172 23.02 17.38 -8.71
N LYS A 173 23.21 17.66 -7.41
CA LYS A 173 24.55 17.68 -6.80
C LYS A 173 25.25 16.32 -6.86
N LEU A 174 24.53 15.21 -6.67
CA LEU A 174 25.10 13.86 -6.82
C LEU A 174 25.60 13.61 -8.25
N ILE A 175 24.85 14.04 -9.26
CA ILE A 175 25.21 13.91 -10.68
C ILE A 175 26.46 14.75 -10.99
N LEU A 176 26.54 15.99 -10.51
CA LEU A 176 27.72 16.84 -10.67
C LEU A 176 28.95 16.26 -9.98
N MET A 177 28.79 15.77 -8.75
CA MET A 177 29.92 15.22 -7.97
C MET A 177 30.43 13.88 -8.52
N GLN A 178 29.61 13.13 -9.25
CA GLN A 178 30.07 11.94 -9.97
C GLN A 178 31.17 12.27 -10.99
N GLN A 179 31.10 13.43 -11.65
CA GLN A 179 32.12 13.85 -12.63
C GLN A 179 33.48 14.13 -11.98
N VAL A 180 33.47 14.57 -10.72
CA VAL A 180 34.67 14.96 -9.96
C VAL A 180 35.27 13.78 -9.19
N HIS A 181 34.43 13.02 -8.48
CA HIS A 181 34.87 11.98 -7.53
C HIS A 181 34.76 10.54 -8.07
N GLN A 182 34.14 10.33 -9.24
CA GLN A 182 33.94 9.00 -9.86
C GLN A 182 33.42 7.96 -8.86
N LEU A 183 32.28 8.24 -8.22
CA LEU A 183 31.63 7.32 -7.25
C LEU A 183 31.32 5.96 -7.90
N CYS A 184 30.93 5.97 -9.18
CA CYS A 184 30.82 4.79 -10.05
C CYS A 184 31.97 4.72 -11.06
N ILE A 185 32.71 3.61 -11.11
CA ILE A 185 33.81 3.40 -12.07
C ILE A 185 33.28 3.13 -13.49
N HIS A 186 32.19 2.36 -13.60
CA HIS A 186 31.74 1.82 -14.90
C HIS A 186 30.90 2.80 -15.72
N VAL A 187 30.39 3.87 -15.11
CA VAL A 187 29.53 4.85 -15.76
C VAL A 187 30.16 6.24 -15.65
N LYS A 188 30.51 6.82 -16.81
CA LYS A 188 31.14 8.15 -16.88
C LYS A 188 30.19 9.28 -16.49
N GLU A 189 28.89 9.14 -16.79
CA GLU A 189 27.85 10.12 -16.46
C GLU A 189 26.66 9.41 -15.84
N LEU A 190 26.34 9.75 -14.59
CA LEU A 190 25.19 9.18 -13.88
C LEU A 190 23.93 9.95 -14.28
N THR A 191 22.88 9.26 -14.72
CA THR A 191 21.60 9.88 -15.05
C THR A 191 20.64 9.88 -13.85
N GLU A 192 19.59 10.71 -13.90
CA GLU A 192 18.51 10.69 -12.91
C GLU A 192 17.87 9.30 -12.79
N LEU A 193 17.64 8.66 -13.93
CA LEU A 193 17.04 7.34 -14.04
C LEU A 193 17.91 6.27 -13.39
N ASP A 194 19.24 6.39 -13.48
CA ASP A 194 20.17 5.47 -12.83
C ASP A 194 20.04 5.53 -11.31
N ILE A 195 19.98 6.73 -10.72
CA ILE A 195 19.81 6.91 -9.28
C ILE A 195 18.48 6.29 -8.81
N HIS A 196 17.39 6.55 -9.54
CA HIS A 196 16.08 5.97 -9.23
C HIS A 196 16.09 4.45 -9.31
N ASN A 197 16.67 3.88 -10.37
CA ASN A 197 16.77 2.43 -10.52
C ASN A 197 17.58 1.78 -9.40
N ARG A 198 18.62 2.45 -8.88
CA ARG A 198 19.41 1.95 -7.74
C ARG A 198 18.61 1.98 -6.43
N ILE A 199 17.91 3.08 -6.14
CA ILE A 199 17.09 3.23 -4.93
C ILE A 199 15.88 2.29 -4.96
N LEU A 200 15.23 2.16 -6.12
CA LEU A 200 13.93 1.53 -6.27
C LEU A 200 13.98 0.13 -6.87
N ARG A 201 15.16 -0.47 -7.09
CA ARG A 201 15.32 -1.76 -7.78
C ARG A 201 14.34 -2.81 -7.30
N GLN A 202 14.37 -3.11 -5.99
CA GLN A 202 13.51 -4.13 -5.39
C GLN A 202 12.03 -3.73 -5.40
N LYS A 203 11.73 -2.45 -5.20
CA LYS A 203 10.36 -1.91 -5.23
C LYS A 203 9.75 -2.04 -6.63
N ASN A 204 10.52 -1.75 -7.68
CA ASN A 204 10.09 -1.92 -9.07
C ASN A 204 9.76 -3.38 -9.41
N TYR A 205 10.53 -4.34 -8.90
CA TYR A 205 10.19 -5.76 -9.00
C TYR A 205 8.90 -6.10 -8.24
N MET A 206 8.70 -5.58 -7.03
CA MET A 206 7.47 -5.81 -6.28
C MET A 206 6.23 -5.25 -6.99
N ILE A 207 6.34 -4.05 -7.57
CA ILE A 207 5.27 -3.43 -8.35
C ILE A 207 4.93 -4.29 -9.57
N SER A 208 5.93 -4.79 -10.30
CA SER A 208 5.71 -5.59 -11.49
C SER A 208 5.16 -6.99 -11.17
N PHE A 209 5.58 -7.62 -10.08
CA PHE A 209 4.99 -8.87 -9.59
C PHE A 209 3.50 -8.75 -9.30
N GLN A 210 3.08 -7.64 -8.67
CA GLN A 210 1.66 -7.37 -8.41
C GLN A 210 0.91 -7.02 -9.70
N ASN A 211 1.50 -6.17 -10.56
CA ASN A 211 0.89 -5.74 -11.81
C ASN A 211 0.69 -6.87 -12.82
N LYS A 212 1.40 -7.99 -12.67
CA LYS A 212 1.22 -9.21 -13.47
C LYS A 212 0.41 -10.30 -12.76
N GLY A 213 -0.11 -10.02 -11.56
CA GLY A 213 -0.87 -11.00 -10.77
C GLY A 213 -0.07 -12.23 -10.31
N ILE A 214 1.27 -12.19 -10.36
CA ILE A 214 2.13 -13.31 -9.98
C ILE A 214 2.03 -13.54 -8.48
N ILE A 215 2.19 -12.49 -7.67
CA ILE A 215 1.94 -12.58 -6.23
C ILE A 215 0.44 -12.42 -6.02
N PRO A 216 -0.29 -13.46 -5.55
CA PRO A 216 -1.70 -13.33 -5.29
C PRO A 216 -1.85 -12.42 -4.07
N CYS A 217 -2.43 -11.23 -4.25
CA CYS A 217 -2.81 -10.38 -3.12
C CYS A 217 -4.29 -10.59 -2.73
N ILE A 218 -5.05 -11.34 -3.53
CA ILE A 218 -6.46 -11.63 -3.32
C ILE A 218 -6.59 -13.12 -2.99
N TYR A 219 -7.15 -13.41 -1.81
CA TYR A 219 -7.36 -14.76 -1.32
C TYR A 219 -8.85 -15.00 -1.08
N HIS A 220 -9.28 -16.24 -1.27
CA HIS A 220 -10.63 -16.67 -0.93
C HIS A 220 -10.61 -17.30 0.46
N PHE A 221 -11.15 -16.60 1.44
CA PHE A 221 -11.28 -17.12 2.79
C PHE A 221 -12.62 -17.82 2.96
N PRO A 222 -12.67 -18.98 3.64
CA PRO A 222 -13.93 -19.61 3.98
C PRO A 222 -14.78 -18.62 4.79
N PHE A 223 -16.08 -18.52 4.47
CA PHE A 223 -17.08 -17.64 5.09
C PHE A 223 -16.99 -16.13 4.78
N ILE A 224 -15.78 -15.59 4.52
CA ILE A 224 -15.57 -14.13 4.34
C ILE A 224 -15.56 -13.74 2.84
N GLY A 225 -15.30 -14.71 1.96
CA GLY A 225 -15.24 -14.52 0.51
C GLY A 225 -13.87 -14.02 0.03
N LYS A 226 -13.85 -13.32 -1.12
CA LYS A 226 -12.63 -12.78 -1.73
C LYS A 226 -12.17 -11.52 -0.97
N ARG A 227 -10.99 -11.55 -0.35
CA ARG A 227 -10.38 -10.40 0.33
C ARG A 227 -8.94 -10.18 -0.12
N THR A 228 -8.55 -8.91 -0.16
CA THR A 228 -7.14 -8.53 -0.32
C THR A 228 -6.41 -8.72 1.00
N PHE A 229 -5.31 -9.46 1.00
CA PHE A 229 -4.49 -9.65 2.19
C PHE A 229 -3.02 -9.37 1.85
N LEU A 230 -2.56 -8.18 2.23
CA LEU A 230 -1.16 -7.79 2.14
C LEU A 230 -0.81 -6.95 3.37
N THR A 231 -0.42 -7.64 4.43
CA THR A 231 0.09 -7.03 5.67
C THR A 231 1.58 -6.74 5.57
N GLU A 232 2.10 -5.87 6.42
CA GLU A 232 3.55 -5.60 6.48
C GLU A 232 4.36 -6.86 6.83
N GLY A 233 3.84 -7.75 7.68
CA GLY A 233 4.47 -9.05 7.98
C GLY A 233 4.62 -9.97 6.77
N LEU A 234 3.60 -10.03 5.91
CA LEU A 234 3.66 -10.78 4.64
C LEU A 234 4.63 -10.13 3.65
N LYS A 235 4.57 -8.80 3.51
CA LYS A 235 5.48 -8.02 2.65
C LYS A 235 6.94 -8.21 3.06
N PHE A 236 7.24 -8.23 4.36
CA PHE A 236 8.57 -8.56 4.89
C PHE A 236 9.03 -9.95 4.45
N ASN A 237 8.17 -10.97 4.60
CA ASN A 237 8.49 -12.34 4.18
C ASN A 237 8.71 -12.44 2.66
N LEU A 238 7.90 -11.75 1.86
CA LEU A 238 8.09 -11.68 0.40
C LEU A 238 9.46 -11.07 0.04
N ASN A 239 9.83 -9.95 0.67
CA ASN A 239 11.14 -9.33 0.44
C ASN A 239 12.30 -10.25 0.83
N LEU A 240 12.16 -11.02 1.92
CA LEU A 240 13.16 -12.00 2.35
C LEU A 240 13.29 -13.16 1.36
N ILE A 241 12.19 -13.64 0.80
CA ILE A 241 12.19 -14.73 -0.20
C ILE A 241 12.83 -14.24 -1.51
N LEU A 242 12.37 -13.10 -2.01
CA LEU A 242 12.61 -12.61 -3.36
C LEU A 242 13.94 -11.85 -3.53
N PHE A 243 14.41 -11.16 -2.48
CA PHE A 243 15.56 -10.26 -2.63
C PHE A 243 16.66 -10.53 -1.61
N ASN A 244 16.33 -10.60 -0.31
CA ASN A 244 17.35 -10.34 0.72
C ASN A 244 17.77 -11.56 1.56
N GLY A 245 17.07 -12.68 1.48
CA GLY A 245 17.36 -13.82 2.35
C GLY A 245 18.51 -14.71 1.86
N PRO A 246 19.01 -15.62 2.72
CA PRO A 246 20.06 -16.57 2.34
C PRO A 246 19.54 -17.51 1.25
N GLY A 247 20.13 -17.44 0.06
CA GLY A 247 19.66 -18.19 -1.11
C GLY A 247 18.63 -17.46 -1.99
N ALA A 248 18.44 -16.16 -1.82
CA ALA A 248 17.60 -15.36 -2.72
C ALA A 248 18.06 -15.44 -4.19
N PRO A 249 17.16 -15.15 -5.15
CA PRO A 249 17.50 -15.03 -6.58
C PRO A 249 18.66 -14.06 -6.85
N PHE A 250 18.71 -12.96 -6.11
CA PHE A 250 19.80 -11.99 -6.16
C PHE A 250 21.03 -12.50 -5.41
N LYS A 251 22.20 -12.50 -6.07
CA LYS A 251 23.49 -12.86 -5.46
C LYS A 251 24.02 -11.70 -4.61
N ASN A 252 24.01 -10.51 -5.21
CA ASN A 252 24.30 -9.23 -4.57
C ASN A 252 23.06 -8.32 -4.75
N SER A 253 23.02 -7.16 -4.10
CA SER A 253 21.88 -6.23 -4.20
C SER A 253 21.52 -5.81 -5.64
N TRP A 254 22.45 -5.91 -6.59
CA TRP A 254 22.30 -5.43 -7.98
C TRP A 254 22.38 -6.50 -9.08
N LYS A 255 22.76 -7.75 -8.76
CA LYS A 255 22.97 -8.80 -9.78
C LYS A 255 22.23 -10.10 -9.45
N LEU A 256 21.45 -10.58 -10.41
CA LEU A 256 20.74 -11.84 -10.39
C LEU A 256 21.74 -12.99 -10.58
N LYS A 257 21.49 -14.14 -9.94
CA LYS A 257 22.28 -15.34 -10.20
C LYS A 257 22.13 -15.76 -11.66
N GLU A 258 23.25 -16.07 -12.32
CA GLU A 258 23.28 -16.48 -13.73
C GLU A 258 22.41 -17.71 -14.01
N GLU A 259 22.26 -18.60 -13.01
CA GLU A 259 21.37 -19.76 -13.08
C GLU A 259 19.92 -19.39 -13.42
N TYR A 260 19.44 -18.23 -12.97
CA TYR A 260 18.07 -17.75 -13.26
C TYR A 260 17.92 -17.22 -14.69
N LYS A 261 19.03 -16.91 -15.37
CA LYS A 261 19.03 -16.51 -16.78
C LYS A 261 19.00 -17.73 -17.71
N ASP A 262 19.51 -18.88 -17.27
CA ASP A 262 19.50 -20.13 -18.04
C ASP A 262 18.13 -20.84 -18.01
N TYR A 263 17.67 -21.27 -19.19
CA TYR A 263 16.41 -22.00 -19.35
C TYR A 263 16.48 -23.41 -18.75
N SER A 264 17.64 -24.06 -18.85
CA SER A 264 17.83 -25.48 -18.47
C SER A 264 17.60 -25.72 -16.98
N CYS A 265 17.93 -24.73 -16.15
CA CYS A 265 17.84 -24.80 -14.69
C CYS A 265 16.46 -24.43 -14.12
N ARG A 266 15.49 -24.02 -14.96
CA ARG A 266 14.17 -23.50 -14.56
C ARG A 266 13.44 -24.36 -13.51
N MET A 267 13.31 -25.66 -13.78
CA MET A 267 12.56 -26.58 -12.91
C MET A 267 13.27 -26.83 -11.57
N VAL A 268 14.61 -26.93 -11.59
CA VAL A 268 15.43 -27.12 -10.39
C VAL A 268 15.36 -25.88 -9.49
N LEU A 269 15.46 -24.69 -10.08
CA LEU A 269 15.33 -23.43 -9.37
C LEU A 269 13.93 -23.23 -8.79
N ALA A 270 12.88 -23.58 -9.56
CA ALA A 270 11.50 -23.51 -9.08
C ALA A 270 11.27 -24.45 -7.88
N ALA A 271 11.81 -25.68 -7.93
CA ALA A 271 11.73 -26.64 -6.82
C ALA A 271 12.49 -26.14 -5.58
N SER A 272 13.70 -25.60 -5.77
CA SER A 272 14.51 -25.01 -4.69
C SER A 272 13.81 -23.81 -4.04
N LEU A 273 13.26 -22.90 -4.85
CA LEU A 273 12.51 -21.74 -4.36
C LEU A 273 11.24 -22.18 -3.62
N SER A 274 10.49 -23.17 -4.15
CA SER A 274 9.31 -23.74 -3.52
C SER A 274 9.62 -24.35 -2.14
N HIS A 275 10.70 -25.12 -2.04
CA HIS A 275 11.15 -25.70 -0.77
C HIS A 275 11.53 -24.62 0.24
N ARG A 276 12.25 -23.58 -0.20
CA ARG A 276 12.63 -22.45 0.66
C ARG A 276 11.44 -21.65 1.17
N ILE A 277 10.44 -21.40 0.32
CA ILE A 277 9.18 -20.76 0.72
C ILE A 277 8.48 -21.60 1.79
N PHE A 278 8.43 -22.92 1.61
CA PHE A 278 7.83 -23.83 2.59
C PHE A 278 8.58 -23.81 3.93
N MET A 279 9.91 -23.90 3.93
CA MET A 279 10.72 -23.85 5.16
C MET A 279 10.56 -22.53 5.90
N LEU A 280 10.48 -21.41 5.17
CA LEU A 280 10.20 -20.10 5.78
C LEU A 280 8.78 -20.02 6.35
N GLY A 281 7.79 -20.63 5.68
CA GLY A 281 6.43 -20.75 6.20
C GLY A 281 6.37 -21.56 7.50
N VAL A 282 7.08 -22.69 7.58
CA VAL A 282 7.20 -23.50 8.81
C VAL A 282 7.88 -22.72 9.93
N LEU A 283 8.95 -21.96 9.62
CA LEU A 283 9.61 -21.11 10.59
C LEU A 283 8.68 -20.01 11.13
N ASN A 284 7.92 -19.34 10.27
CA ASN A 284 6.92 -18.36 10.70
C ASN A 284 5.83 -19.00 11.57
N PHE A 285 5.40 -20.23 11.25
CA PHE A 285 4.44 -20.96 12.06
C PHE A 285 4.99 -21.27 13.46
N LEU A 286 6.27 -21.68 13.57
CA LEU A 286 6.94 -21.91 14.86
C LEU A 286 7.06 -20.62 15.69
N LEU A 287 7.35 -19.49 15.04
CA LEU A 287 7.49 -18.18 15.69
C LEU A 287 6.15 -17.48 15.96
N CYS A 288 5.06 -17.97 15.37
CA CYS A 288 3.71 -17.41 15.47
C CYS A 288 3.27 -17.04 16.89
N PRO A 289 3.35 -17.91 17.92
CA PRO A 289 2.89 -17.55 19.27
C PRO A 289 3.64 -16.36 19.86
N PHE A 290 4.96 -16.25 19.63
CA PHE A 290 5.77 -15.13 20.13
C PHE A 290 5.44 -13.82 19.40
N ILE A 291 5.31 -13.87 18.07
CA ILE A 291 4.96 -12.69 17.26
C ILE A 291 3.54 -12.22 17.63
N MET A 292 2.60 -13.14 17.82
CA MET A 292 1.22 -12.81 18.18
C MET A 292 1.11 -12.15 19.55
N ILE A 293 1.82 -12.65 20.58
CA ILE A 293 1.87 -12.01 21.90
C ILE A 293 2.38 -10.57 21.78
N TYR A 294 3.49 -10.36 21.06
CA TYR A 294 4.03 -9.02 20.84
C TYR A 294 3.05 -8.13 20.09
N GLN A 295 2.41 -8.62 19.02
CA GLN A 295 1.47 -7.87 18.20
C GLN A 295 0.24 -7.42 19.00
N VAL A 296 -0.30 -8.30 19.87
CA VAL A 296 -1.41 -7.98 20.76
C VAL A 296 -1.00 -6.89 21.76
N LEU A 297 0.15 -7.06 22.43
CA LEU A 297 0.64 -6.09 23.42
C LEU A 297 0.94 -4.72 22.77
N TYR A 298 1.64 -4.71 21.64
CA TYR A 298 1.95 -3.50 20.89
C TYR A 298 0.66 -2.79 20.46
N SER A 299 -0.29 -3.52 19.87
CA SER A 299 -1.57 -2.96 19.45
C SER A 299 -2.36 -2.40 20.63
N PHE A 300 -2.38 -3.11 21.76
CA PHE A 300 -3.05 -2.63 22.97
C PHE A 300 -2.43 -1.33 23.48
N PHE A 301 -1.11 -1.27 23.67
CA PHE A 301 -0.45 -0.08 24.19
C PHE A 301 -0.50 1.13 23.25
N MET A 302 -0.45 0.90 21.94
CA MET A 302 -0.54 1.98 20.94
C MET A 302 -1.97 2.51 20.76
N TYR A 303 -2.96 1.63 20.76
CA TYR A 303 -4.33 2.00 20.37
C TYR A 303 -5.29 2.20 21.55
N ALA A 304 -5.01 1.69 22.75
CA ALA A 304 -5.92 1.84 23.90
C ALA A 304 -6.17 3.31 24.28
N GLU A 305 -5.14 4.15 24.25
CA GLU A 305 -5.28 5.61 24.47
C GLU A 305 -6.18 6.24 23.39
N LEU A 306 -5.98 5.83 22.14
CA LEU A 306 -6.69 6.38 21.00
C LEU A 306 -8.18 6.04 21.02
N ILE A 307 -8.54 4.81 21.44
CA ILE A 307 -9.93 4.37 21.61
C ILE A 307 -10.64 5.26 22.63
N LYS A 308 -9.98 5.59 23.75
CA LYS A 308 -10.55 6.44 24.79
C LYS A 308 -10.68 7.90 24.35
N ARG A 309 -9.66 8.43 23.66
CA ARG A 309 -9.61 9.85 23.30
C ARG A 309 -10.47 10.21 22.09
N SER A 310 -10.45 9.37 21.05
CA SER A 310 -11.15 9.64 19.79
C SER A 310 -11.44 8.33 19.03
N PRO A 311 -12.58 7.66 19.30
CA PRO A 311 -12.94 6.41 18.64
C PRO A 311 -13.15 6.59 17.13
N ASP A 312 -13.47 7.81 16.67
CA ASP A 312 -13.66 8.16 15.26
C ASP A 312 -12.45 7.85 14.37
N VAL A 313 -11.24 7.79 14.96
CA VAL A 313 -10.01 7.49 14.22
C VAL A 313 -10.01 6.06 13.67
N PHE A 314 -10.72 5.12 14.29
CA PHE A 314 -10.86 3.75 13.76
C PHE A 314 -11.84 3.67 12.58
N GLY A 315 -12.82 4.58 12.54
CA GLY A 315 -13.73 4.77 11.42
C GLY A 315 -13.10 5.53 10.25
N ALA A 316 -11.97 6.21 10.46
CA ALA A 316 -11.19 6.79 9.38
C ALA A 316 -10.61 5.69 8.48
N ARG A 317 -10.36 6.07 7.22
CA ARG A 317 -9.80 5.18 6.21
C ARG A 317 -8.32 5.48 5.99
N ARG A 318 -7.61 4.54 5.39
CA ARG A 318 -6.21 4.67 4.97
C ARG A 318 -5.98 3.92 3.66
N TRP A 319 -4.96 4.31 2.92
CA TRP A 319 -4.50 3.55 1.77
C TRP A 319 -3.96 2.19 2.25
N SER A 320 -4.49 1.10 1.71
CA SER A 320 -4.04 -0.26 2.05
C SER A 320 -2.64 -0.51 1.47
N PRO A 321 -1.81 -1.39 2.05
CA PRO A 321 -0.52 -1.74 1.45
C PRO A 321 -0.66 -2.29 0.02
N PHE A 322 -1.76 -2.99 -0.24
CA PHE A 322 -2.14 -3.41 -1.60
C PHE A 322 -2.36 -2.22 -2.53
N GLY A 323 -3.15 -1.22 -2.10
CA GLY A 323 -3.39 0.01 -2.84
C GLY A 323 -2.11 0.81 -3.07
N ARG A 324 -1.20 0.82 -2.08
CA ARG A 324 0.12 1.48 -2.19
C ARG A 324 0.95 0.88 -3.34
N LEU A 325 0.99 -0.44 -3.48
CA LEU A 325 1.71 -1.07 -4.60
C LEU A 325 0.97 -0.91 -5.94
N TYR A 326 -0.36 -0.99 -5.92
CA TYR A 326 -1.18 -0.93 -7.14
C TYR A 326 -1.11 0.45 -7.79
N LEU A 327 -1.24 1.51 -7.00
CA LEU A 327 -1.28 2.89 -7.48
C LEU A 327 0.11 3.46 -7.80
N ARG A 328 1.21 2.78 -7.41
CA ARG A 328 2.56 3.30 -7.58
C ARG A 328 3.06 3.14 -9.03
N HIS A 329 3.71 4.19 -9.55
CA HIS A 329 4.40 4.15 -10.85
C HIS A 329 5.76 3.44 -10.72
N PHE A 330 6.30 3.00 -11.86
CA PHE A 330 7.70 2.59 -11.91
C PHE A 330 8.61 3.81 -11.70
N ASN A 331 9.73 3.61 -10.98
CA ASN A 331 10.69 4.66 -10.64
C ASN A 331 10.12 5.88 -9.88
N GLU A 332 9.01 5.72 -9.16
CA GLU A 332 8.46 6.77 -8.29
C GLU A 332 9.02 6.63 -6.87
N LEU A 333 9.66 7.69 -6.37
CA LEU A 333 10.21 7.74 -5.00
C LEU A 333 9.09 7.76 -3.95
N ASP A 334 9.41 7.42 -2.70
CA ASP A 334 8.39 7.27 -1.65
C ASP A 334 7.72 8.60 -1.28
N HIS A 335 8.48 9.69 -1.17
CA HIS A 335 7.92 11.00 -0.79
C HIS A 335 7.01 11.58 -1.90
N GLU A 336 7.40 11.35 -3.15
CA GLU A 336 6.60 11.68 -4.33
C GLU A 336 5.28 10.93 -4.34
N PHE A 337 5.33 9.62 -4.11
CA PHE A 337 4.16 8.77 -4.05
C PHE A 337 3.23 9.16 -2.89
N GLN A 338 3.80 9.40 -1.71
CA GLN A 338 3.05 9.81 -0.53
C GLN A 338 2.37 11.18 -0.74
N SER A 339 3.06 12.15 -1.33
CA SER A 339 2.49 13.46 -1.66
C SER A 339 1.24 13.32 -2.53
N ARG A 340 1.29 12.42 -3.52
CA ARG A 340 0.17 12.11 -4.41
C ARG A 340 -1.01 11.44 -3.71
N LEU A 341 -0.74 10.45 -2.85
CA LEU A 341 -1.76 9.81 -2.01
C LEU A 341 -2.40 10.77 -1.01
N ASN A 342 -1.62 11.70 -0.45
CA ASN A 342 -2.10 12.73 0.47
C ASN A 342 -3.04 13.71 -0.24
N LYS A 343 -2.69 14.15 -1.47
CA LYS A 343 -3.58 14.97 -2.32
C LYS A 343 -4.90 14.25 -2.63
N ALA A 344 -4.86 12.93 -2.85
CA ALA A 344 -6.03 12.11 -3.15
C ALA A 344 -6.89 11.72 -1.93
N TYR A 345 -6.37 11.85 -0.71
CA TYR A 345 -7.01 11.34 0.52
C TYR A 345 -8.36 12.01 0.81
N MET A 346 -8.44 13.34 0.71
CA MET A 346 -9.68 14.06 1.00
C MET A 346 -10.80 13.77 -0.02
N PRO A 347 -10.55 13.82 -1.35
CA PRO A 347 -11.52 13.35 -2.34
C PRO A 347 -11.96 11.90 -2.14
N ALA A 348 -11.01 10.98 -1.84
CA ALA A 348 -11.30 9.56 -1.59
C ALA A 348 -12.20 9.35 -0.36
N THR A 349 -11.94 10.10 0.72
CA THR A 349 -12.75 10.07 1.93
C THR A 349 -14.16 10.57 1.66
N ARG A 350 -14.31 11.69 0.96
CA ARG A 350 -15.62 12.21 0.56
C ARG A 350 -16.37 11.20 -0.30
N TYR A 351 -15.74 10.60 -1.30
CA TYR A 351 -16.34 9.58 -2.15
C TYR A 351 -16.88 8.40 -1.32
N MET A 352 -16.10 7.87 -0.38
CA MET A 352 -16.56 6.75 0.45
C MET A 352 -17.66 7.12 1.45
N ASN A 353 -17.69 8.38 1.90
CA ASN A 353 -18.72 8.88 2.80
C ASN A 353 -20.05 9.17 2.09
N VAL A 354 -20.06 9.34 0.75
CA VAL A 354 -21.31 9.43 -0.03
C VAL A 354 -22.11 8.12 0.11
N PHE A 355 -21.43 6.98 0.15
CA PHE A 355 -22.07 5.68 0.28
C PHE A 355 -22.37 5.33 1.73
N THR A 356 -23.44 5.88 2.28
CA THR A 356 -23.93 5.51 3.61
C THR A 356 -24.98 4.41 3.53
N SER A 357 -25.02 3.55 4.56
CA SER A 357 -26.08 2.54 4.68
C SER A 357 -27.23 3.14 5.51
N PRO A 358 -28.44 3.30 4.94
CA PRO A 358 -29.58 3.87 5.67
C PRO A 358 -29.91 3.09 6.94
N ILE A 359 -29.77 1.76 6.91
CA ILE A 359 -30.05 0.88 8.05
C ILE A 359 -29.14 1.20 9.23
N ILE A 360 -27.83 1.32 8.99
CA ILE A 360 -26.84 1.62 10.04
C ILE A 360 -27.11 3.01 10.62
N THR A 361 -27.44 3.99 9.78
CA THR A 361 -27.77 5.35 10.22
C THR A 361 -28.99 5.38 11.14
N ILE A 362 -30.05 4.62 10.83
CA ILE A 362 -31.26 4.54 11.67
C ILE A 362 -30.93 3.96 13.05
N PHE A 363 -30.17 2.86 13.10
CA PHE A 363 -29.74 2.28 14.37
C PHE A 363 -28.86 3.24 15.17
N ALA A 364 -27.88 3.87 14.51
CA ALA A 364 -26.96 4.80 15.16
C ALA A 364 -27.70 6.00 15.79
N LYS A 365 -28.66 6.59 15.08
CA LYS A 365 -29.47 7.70 15.61
C LYS A 365 -30.28 7.29 16.84
N ASN A 366 -30.95 6.13 16.79
CA ASN A 366 -31.78 5.66 17.90
C ASN A 366 -30.93 5.26 19.13
N ILE A 367 -29.83 4.53 18.94
CA ILE A 367 -28.94 4.14 20.03
C ILE A 367 -28.30 5.39 20.67
N ALA A 368 -27.83 6.34 19.86
CA ALA A 368 -27.30 7.61 20.37
C ALA A 368 -28.33 8.38 21.20
N PHE A 369 -29.59 8.40 20.77
CA PHE A 369 -30.67 9.05 21.51
C PHE A 369 -30.92 8.39 22.87
N PHE A 370 -31.08 7.06 22.92
CA PHE A 370 -31.32 6.35 24.18
C PHE A 370 -30.14 6.46 25.15
N SER A 371 -28.90 6.25 24.66
CA SER A 371 -27.70 6.39 25.48
C SER A 371 -27.51 7.84 25.95
N GLY A 372 -27.79 8.82 25.08
CA GLY A 372 -27.71 10.25 25.40
C GLY A 372 -28.72 10.68 26.45
N ALA A 373 -29.95 10.20 26.38
CA ALA A 373 -31.00 10.50 27.36
C ALA A 373 -30.61 9.96 28.76
N ILE A 374 -30.16 8.71 28.85
CA ILE A 374 -29.72 8.11 30.11
C ILE A 374 -28.50 8.87 30.67
N LEU A 375 -27.51 9.16 29.82
CA LEU A 375 -26.32 9.90 30.25
C LEU A 375 -26.66 11.31 30.72
N ALA A 376 -27.57 12.02 30.05
CA ALA A 376 -28.01 13.36 30.45
C ALA A 376 -28.68 13.36 31.82
N VAL A 377 -29.53 12.36 32.12
CA VAL A 377 -30.15 12.21 33.44
C VAL A 377 -29.10 11.93 34.51
N LEU A 378 -28.16 11.02 34.26
CA LEU A 378 -27.07 10.72 35.20
C LEU A 378 -26.17 11.93 35.44
N LEU A 379 -25.86 12.70 34.40
CA LEU A 379 -25.10 13.95 34.54
C LEU A 379 -25.87 15.00 35.33
N GLY A 380 -27.18 15.12 35.13
CA GLY A 380 -28.04 16.03 35.90
C GLY A 380 -28.08 15.66 37.38
N LEU A 381 -28.25 14.37 37.69
CA LEU A 381 -28.20 13.86 39.07
C LEU A 381 -26.81 14.06 39.71
N SER A 382 -25.74 13.79 38.96
CA SER A 382 -24.35 14.01 39.43
C SER A 382 -24.02 15.48 39.67
N PHE A 383 -24.68 16.39 38.96
CA PHE A 383 -24.54 17.84 39.16
C PHE A 383 -25.33 18.31 40.38
N TYR A 384 -26.51 17.72 40.64
CA TYR A 384 -27.32 18.02 41.82
C TYR A 384 -26.66 17.50 43.10
N ASP A 385 -26.20 16.25 43.07
CA ASP A 385 -25.55 15.59 44.19
C ASP A 385 -24.31 14.80 43.73
N LYS A 386 -23.18 15.09 44.38
CA LYS A 386 -21.89 14.46 44.07
C LYS A 386 -21.86 13.00 44.54
N ASP A 387 -22.69 12.62 45.50
CA ASP A 387 -22.74 11.25 46.03
C ASP A 387 -23.27 10.24 44.99
N VAL A 388 -23.90 10.72 43.91
CA VAL A 388 -24.29 9.89 42.77
C VAL A 388 -23.06 9.33 42.03
N LEU A 389 -21.92 10.02 42.04
CA LEU A 389 -20.69 9.55 41.39
C LEU A 389 -19.99 8.43 42.18
N THR A 390 -20.21 8.36 43.49
CA THR A 390 -19.63 7.32 44.36
C THR A 390 -20.47 6.05 44.40
N ALA A 391 -21.71 6.11 43.89
CA ALA A 391 -22.58 4.96 43.76
C ALA A 391 -21.99 3.89 42.82
N GLU A 392 -22.28 2.63 43.13
CA GLU A 392 -21.69 1.49 42.45
C GLU A 392 -21.98 1.53 40.94
N HIS A 393 -20.94 1.30 40.14
CA HIS A 393 -20.97 1.27 38.68
C HIS A 393 -21.39 2.56 37.94
N VAL A 394 -21.87 3.61 38.60
CA VAL A 394 -22.38 4.83 37.92
C VAL A 394 -21.32 5.46 37.02
N LEU A 395 -20.09 5.63 37.54
CA LEU A 395 -18.99 6.22 36.77
C LEU A 395 -18.60 5.36 35.55
N SER A 396 -18.56 4.03 35.72
CA SER A 396 -18.26 3.10 34.63
C SER A 396 -19.37 3.13 33.58
N PHE A 397 -20.63 3.13 34.02
CA PHE A 397 -21.78 3.19 33.14
C PHE A 397 -21.83 4.50 32.35
N MET A 398 -21.59 5.65 33.00
CA MET A 398 -21.47 6.95 32.32
C MET A 398 -20.34 6.96 31.27
N ALA A 399 -19.18 6.39 31.61
CA ALA A 399 -18.07 6.29 30.67
C ALA A 399 -18.41 5.41 29.46
N THR A 400 -19.05 4.25 29.68
CA THR A 400 -19.48 3.36 28.59
C THR A 400 -20.55 4.00 27.70
N LEU A 401 -21.54 4.68 28.27
CA LEU A 401 -22.55 5.44 27.51
C LEU A 401 -21.90 6.54 26.68
N GLY A 402 -20.92 7.26 27.22
CA GLY A 402 -20.15 8.27 26.49
C GLY A 402 -19.42 7.69 25.27
N ILE A 403 -18.79 6.51 25.42
CA ILE A 403 -18.13 5.81 24.31
C ILE A 403 -19.15 5.37 23.25
N ILE A 404 -20.29 4.78 23.67
CA ILE A 404 -21.35 4.34 22.75
C ILE A 404 -21.90 5.51 21.94
N ILE A 405 -22.18 6.66 22.58
CA ILE A 405 -22.66 7.86 21.90
C ILE A 405 -21.64 8.32 20.85
N LYS A 406 -20.35 8.38 21.21
CA LYS A 406 -19.31 8.79 20.27
C LYS A 406 -19.20 7.86 19.08
N ILE A 407 -19.23 6.54 19.29
CA ILE A 407 -19.24 5.55 18.20
C ILE A 407 -20.47 5.74 17.30
N CYS A 408 -21.66 5.92 17.89
CA CYS A 408 -22.89 6.12 17.12
C CYS A 408 -22.85 7.41 16.31
N SER A 409 -22.32 8.51 16.87
CA SER A 409 -22.13 9.77 16.14
C SER A 409 -21.23 9.61 14.91
N GLY A 410 -20.22 8.72 14.97
CA GLY A 410 -19.35 8.43 13.82
C GLY A 410 -20.05 7.73 12.65
N PHE A 411 -21.20 7.08 12.89
CA PHE A 411 -22.01 6.44 11.84
C PHE A 411 -23.10 7.34 11.25
N ILE A 412 -23.36 8.49 11.87
CA ILE A 412 -24.36 9.45 11.37
C ILE A 412 -23.68 10.33 10.31
N PRO A 413 -24.13 10.28 9.04
CA PRO A 413 -23.57 11.13 8.00
C PRO A 413 -23.96 12.59 8.18
N ASP A 414 -23.13 13.48 7.64
CA ASP A 414 -23.40 14.92 7.59
C ASP A 414 -24.58 15.23 6.64
N GLU A 415 -25.51 16.06 7.10
CA GLU A 415 -26.75 16.42 6.40
C GLU A 415 -26.50 17.26 5.14
N HIS A 416 -25.37 17.97 5.09
CA HIS A 416 -25.01 18.84 3.97
C HIS A 416 -24.09 18.17 2.92
N MET A 417 -24.01 16.84 2.91
CA MET A 417 -23.21 16.09 1.94
C MET A 417 -23.87 16.06 0.56
N VAL A 418 -23.15 16.52 -0.46
CA VAL A 418 -23.61 16.51 -1.86
C VAL A 418 -23.29 15.17 -2.53
N PHE A 419 -24.31 14.56 -3.16
CA PHE A 419 -24.19 13.29 -3.89
C PHE A 419 -23.61 13.51 -5.30
N CYS A 420 -22.28 13.51 -5.45
CA CYS A 420 -21.59 13.63 -6.74
C CYS A 420 -20.43 12.61 -6.88
N PRO A 421 -20.71 11.29 -6.97
CA PRO A 421 -19.67 10.27 -6.99
C PRO A 421 -18.75 10.32 -8.22
N GLU A 422 -19.29 10.63 -9.41
CA GLU A 422 -18.50 10.71 -10.65
C GLU A 422 -17.48 11.85 -10.63
N THR A 423 -17.87 13.03 -10.15
CA THR A 423 -16.96 14.18 -10.02
C THR A 423 -15.87 13.91 -8.99
N LEU A 424 -16.21 13.29 -7.86
CA LEU A 424 -15.24 12.89 -6.85
C LEU A 424 -14.28 11.82 -7.40
N MET A 425 -14.77 10.86 -8.19
CA MET A 425 -13.92 9.85 -8.81
C MET A 425 -12.95 10.46 -9.82
N LYS A 426 -13.38 11.46 -10.60
CA LYS A 426 -12.47 12.22 -11.49
C LYS A 426 -11.38 12.97 -10.71
N GLN A 427 -11.72 13.57 -9.56
CA GLN A 427 -10.75 14.21 -8.67
C GLN A 427 -9.79 13.20 -8.01
N ILE A 428 -10.27 11.99 -7.71
CA ILE A 428 -9.41 10.90 -7.26
C ILE A 428 -8.46 10.52 -8.39
N LEU A 429 -8.98 10.27 -9.60
CA LEU A 429 -8.20 9.91 -10.79
C LEU A 429 -7.09 10.91 -11.09
N SER A 430 -7.39 12.21 -11.05
CA SER A 430 -6.41 13.25 -11.35
C SER A 430 -5.21 13.24 -10.40
N ASN A 431 -5.36 12.65 -9.21
CA ASN A 431 -4.27 12.51 -8.25
C ASN A 431 -3.74 11.05 -8.21
N THR A 432 -4.57 10.01 -8.26
CA THR A 432 -4.12 8.62 -8.17
C THR A 432 -3.61 8.04 -9.49
N HIS A 433 -3.90 8.68 -10.63
CA HIS A 433 -3.51 8.34 -12.00
C HIS A 433 -4.00 6.97 -12.54
N TYR A 434 -4.28 6.02 -11.65
CA TYR A 434 -4.73 4.67 -11.96
C TYR A 434 -6.14 4.44 -11.44
N ILE A 435 -7.03 4.05 -12.35
CA ILE A 435 -8.38 3.54 -12.09
C ILE A 435 -8.68 2.47 -13.14
N PRO A 436 -9.29 1.33 -12.78
CA PRO A 436 -9.77 0.36 -13.75
C PRO A 436 -10.75 0.99 -14.75
N GLU A 437 -10.63 0.66 -16.04
CA GLU A 437 -11.49 1.20 -17.10
C GLU A 437 -12.98 0.94 -16.83
N GLU A 438 -13.27 -0.20 -16.21
CA GLU A 438 -14.60 -0.66 -15.80
C GLU A 438 -15.36 0.32 -14.90
N TRP A 439 -14.66 1.19 -14.17
CA TRP A 439 -15.29 2.09 -13.20
C TRP A 439 -15.85 3.36 -13.82
N LYS A 440 -15.36 3.73 -15.02
CA LYS A 440 -15.74 4.98 -15.67
C LYS A 440 -17.23 4.93 -16.05
N GLY A 441 -18.01 5.91 -15.58
CA GLY A 441 -19.46 5.98 -15.79
C GLY A 441 -20.29 5.05 -14.88
N ARG A 442 -19.64 4.26 -14.02
CA ARG A 442 -20.28 3.38 -13.03
C ARG A 442 -19.84 3.71 -11.60
N ALA A 443 -19.33 4.91 -11.35
CA ALA A 443 -18.78 5.30 -10.04
C ALA A 443 -19.85 5.41 -8.94
N HIS A 444 -21.14 5.39 -9.29
CA HIS A 444 -22.25 5.38 -8.33
C HIS A 444 -22.63 3.96 -7.86
N THR A 445 -22.01 2.90 -8.41
CA THR A 445 -22.37 1.51 -8.11
C THR A 445 -21.68 0.98 -6.85
N MET A 446 -22.33 0.04 -6.17
CA MET A 446 -21.77 -0.64 -4.99
C MET A 446 -20.57 -1.53 -5.34
N GLU A 447 -20.54 -2.08 -6.55
CA GLU A 447 -19.41 -2.88 -7.05
C GLU A 447 -18.12 -2.04 -7.05
N VAL A 448 -18.15 -0.86 -7.68
CA VAL A 448 -17.00 0.06 -7.72
C VAL A 448 -16.59 0.51 -6.32
N ARG A 449 -17.57 0.75 -5.43
CA ARG A 449 -17.30 1.08 -4.02
C ARG A 449 -16.54 -0.05 -3.31
N GLU A 450 -16.95 -1.30 -3.49
CA GLU A 450 -16.30 -2.46 -2.86
C GLU A 450 -14.88 -2.67 -3.38
N GLU A 451 -14.67 -2.52 -4.68
CA GLU A 451 -13.33 -2.61 -5.26
C GLU A 451 -12.41 -1.48 -4.82
N PHE A 452 -12.92 -0.24 -4.79
CA PHE A 452 -12.18 0.89 -4.26
C PHE A 452 -11.87 0.71 -2.76
N SER A 453 -12.77 0.09 -1.99
CA SER A 453 -12.52 -0.20 -0.58
C SER A 453 -11.38 -1.19 -0.35
N LYS A 454 -10.96 -1.98 -1.35
CA LYS A 454 -9.75 -2.83 -1.28
C LYS A 454 -8.47 -1.99 -1.28
N MET A 455 -8.49 -0.85 -1.98
CA MET A 455 -7.36 0.10 -2.00
C MET A 455 -7.44 1.12 -0.86
N PHE A 456 -8.65 1.49 -0.43
CA PHE A 456 -8.89 2.50 0.60
C PHE A 456 -9.71 1.94 1.77
N GLN A 457 -9.02 1.23 2.66
CA GLN A 457 -9.62 0.42 3.72
C GLN A 457 -9.78 1.18 5.04
N TYR A 458 -10.68 0.71 5.90
CA TYR A 458 -10.80 1.25 7.27
C TYR A 458 -9.53 0.97 8.08
N LYS A 459 -9.12 1.93 8.92
CA LYS A 459 -7.97 1.75 9.83
C LYS A 459 -8.17 0.56 10.77
N PHE A 460 -9.39 0.35 11.26
CA PHE A 460 -9.74 -0.81 12.07
C PHE A 460 -9.55 -2.15 11.35
N ILE A 461 -9.98 -2.25 10.07
CA ILE A 461 -9.77 -3.46 9.27
C ILE A 461 -8.28 -3.73 9.11
N CYS A 462 -7.49 -2.70 8.85
CA CYS A 462 -6.05 -2.86 8.75
C CYS A 462 -5.41 -3.35 10.06
N LEU A 463 -5.87 -2.84 11.21
CA LEU A 463 -5.40 -3.31 12.51
C LEU A 463 -5.72 -4.80 12.72
N LEU A 464 -6.93 -5.22 12.35
CA LEU A 464 -7.35 -6.63 12.43
C LEU A 464 -6.51 -7.51 11.49
N GLU A 465 -6.24 -7.06 10.26
CA GLU A 465 -5.37 -7.76 9.32
C GLU A 465 -3.95 -7.94 9.87
N GLU A 466 -3.37 -6.87 10.46
CA GLU A 466 -2.05 -6.93 11.08
C GLU A 466 -2.04 -7.84 12.32
N LEU A 467 -3.09 -7.85 13.12
CA LEU A 467 -3.23 -8.75 14.28
C LEU A 467 -3.33 -10.23 13.84
N MET A 468 -4.02 -10.49 12.74
CA MET A 468 -4.15 -11.82 12.14
C MET A 468 -2.96 -12.22 11.27
N SER A 469 -2.04 -11.28 10.97
CA SER A 469 -0.86 -11.51 10.11
C SER A 469 0.00 -12.70 10.55
N PRO A 470 0.37 -12.85 11.83
CA PRO A 470 1.23 -13.96 12.27
C PRO A 470 0.57 -15.32 12.09
N LEU A 471 -0.78 -15.39 12.12
CA LEU A 471 -1.54 -16.61 11.92
C LEU A 471 -1.68 -16.92 10.43
N LEU A 472 -2.08 -15.94 9.60
CA LEU A 472 -2.41 -16.16 8.19
C LEU A 472 -1.18 -16.25 7.28
N THR A 473 -0.12 -15.52 7.57
CA THR A 473 1.12 -15.50 6.76
C THR A 473 1.72 -16.88 6.53
N PRO A 474 1.95 -17.76 7.54
CA PRO A 474 2.50 -19.08 7.29
C PRO A 474 1.61 -19.95 6.37
N PHE A 475 0.29 -19.87 6.50
CA PHE A 475 -0.63 -20.59 5.60
C PHE A 475 -0.52 -20.08 4.16
N ILE A 476 -0.47 -18.76 3.97
CA ILE A 476 -0.32 -18.13 2.66
C ILE A 476 1.00 -18.53 2.00
N LEU A 477 2.11 -18.55 2.75
CA LEU A 477 3.40 -18.96 2.22
C LEU A 477 3.41 -20.45 1.83
N CYS A 478 2.96 -21.33 2.72
CA CYS A 478 3.00 -22.77 2.51
C CYS A 478 2.05 -23.26 1.41
N PHE A 479 0.83 -22.72 1.35
CA PHE A 479 -0.24 -23.24 0.49
C PHE A 479 -0.62 -22.30 -0.67
N GLY A 480 -0.27 -21.01 -0.63
CA GLY A 480 -0.54 -20.07 -1.71
C GLY A 480 0.69 -19.82 -2.58
N LEU A 481 1.71 -19.18 -1.99
CA LEU A 481 2.88 -18.71 -2.73
C LEU A 481 3.76 -19.84 -3.28
N ARG A 482 3.87 -20.95 -2.53
CA ARG A 482 4.70 -22.11 -2.89
C ARG A 482 4.43 -22.64 -4.30
N TYR A 483 3.17 -22.72 -4.72
CA TYR A 483 2.78 -23.27 -6.03
C TYR A 483 3.07 -22.31 -7.19
N LYS A 484 3.33 -21.03 -6.89
CA LYS A 484 3.69 -20.02 -7.90
C LYS A 484 5.19 -19.85 -8.09
N ALA A 485 6.02 -20.67 -7.44
CA ALA A 485 7.48 -20.59 -7.55
C ALA A 485 7.97 -20.67 -9.01
N LEU A 486 7.34 -21.49 -9.86
CA LEU A 486 7.70 -21.58 -11.28
C LEU A 486 7.46 -20.25 -12.02
N GLN A 487 6.30 -19.63 -11.81
CA GLN A 487 5.94 -18.34 -12.40
C GLN A 487 6.89 -17.22 -11.94
N ILE A 488 7.33 -17.26 -10.68
CA ILE A 488 8.31 -16.31 -10.15
C ILE A 488 9.67 -16.45 -10.85
N VAL A 489 10.15 -17.69 -11.05
CA VAL A 489 11.41 -17.95 -11.75
C VAL A 489 11.32 -17.51 -13.21
N ASP A 490 10.22 -17.83 -13.90
CA ASP A 490 9.99 -17.38 -15.28
C ASP A 490 9.93 -15.87 -15.40
N PHE A 491 9.34 -15.21 -14.41
CA PHE A 491 9.27 -13.77 -14.38
C PHE A 491 10.66 -13.13 -14.29
N TYR A 492 11.54 -13.60 -13.40
CA TYR A 492 12.91 -13.10 -13.33
C TYR A 492 13.67 -13.33 -14.63
N ARG A 493 13.48 -14.47 -15.30
CA ARG A 493 14.15 -14.72 -16.57
C ARG A 493 13.66 -13.79 -17.68
N ASN A 494 12.35 -13.61 -17.79
CA ASN A 494 11.74 -12.90 -18.93
C ASN A 494 11.73 -11.37 -18.75
N PHE A 495 11.70 -10.88 -17.50
CA PHE A 495 11.52 -9.46 -17.19
C PHE A 495 12.69 -8.82 -16.44
N THR A 496 13.89 -9.41 -16.53
CA THR A 496 15.14 -8.79 -16.06
C THR A 496 16.02 -8.41 -17.24
N VAL A 497 16.49 -7.15 -17.25
CA VAL A 497 17.39 -6.61 -18.27
C VAL A 497 18.68 -6.17 -17.60
N GLU A 498 19.81 -6.56 -18.18
CA GLU A 498 21.13 -6.13 -17.73
C GLU A 498 21.47 -4.78 -18.38
N VAL A 499 21.60 -3.73 -17.56
CA VAL A 499 21.96 -2.39 -18.00
C VAL A 499 23.41 -2.09 -17.61
N ALA A 500 24.19 -1.61 -18.58
CA ALA A 500 25.61 -1.32 -18.40
C ALA A 500 25.84 -0.38 -17.20
N GLY A 501 26.64 -0.84 -16.23
CA GLY A 501 26.99 -0.08 -15.02
C GLY A 501 25.94 -0.05 -13.90
N LEU A 502 24.69 -0.44 -14.17
CA LEU A 502 23.64 -0.61 -13.16
C LEU A 502 23.45 -2.07 -12.71
N GLY A 503 23.73 -3.05 -13.57
CA GLY A 503 23.42 -4.46 -13.32
C GLY A 503 22.00 -4.83 -13.74
N ASP A 504 21.39 -5.79 -13.03
CA ASP A 504 20.11 -6.41 -13.43
C ASP A 504 18.90 -5.62 -12.91
N VAL A 505 18.15 -4.98 -13.81
CA VAL A 505 17.00 -4.11 -13.51
C VAL A 505 15.71 -4.75 -14.05
N CYS A 506 14.58 -4.47 -13.41
CA CYS A 506 13.27 -4.87 -13.91
C CYS A 506 12.99 -4.20 -15.27
N SER A 507 12.61 -4.99 -16.28
CA SER A 507 12.40 -4.50 -17.65
C SER A 507 11.31 -3.41 -17.73
N PHE A 508 10.24 -3.54 -16.94
CA PHE A 508 9.20 -2.52 -16.83
C PHE A 508 9.69 -1.16 -16.29
N ALA A 509 10.74 -1.17 -15.45
CA ALA A 509 11.32 0.05 -14.91
C ALA A 509 12.15 0.84 -15.94
N GLN A 510 12.49 0.23 -17.08
CA GLN A 510 13.08 0.98 -18.20
C GLN A 510 12.04 1.83 -18.94
N MET A 511 10.75 1.68 -18.61
CA MET A 511 9.65 2.46 -19.19
C MET A 511 9.62 2.41 -20.73
N ASP A 512 10.03 1.28 -21.30
CA ASP A 512 10.11 1.08 -22.74
C ASP A 512 8.74 0.72 -23.32
N ILE A 513 8.12 1.71 -23.98
CA ILE A 513 6.79 1.59 -24.58
C ILE A 513 6.75 0.48 -25.65
N ARG A 514 7.85 0.25 -26.37
CA ARG A 514 7.86 -0.76 -27.45
C ARG A 514 7.71 -2.17 -26.92
N LYS A 515 8.34 -2.46 -25.78
CA LYS A 515 8.36 -3.79 -25.19
C LYS A 515 7.20 -4.06 -24.24
N HIS A 516 6.79 -3.01 -23.51
CA HIS A 516 5.85 -3.14 -22.38
C HIS A 516 4.67 -2.17 -22.43
N GLY A 517 4.57 -1.33 -23.46
CA GLY A 517 3.42 -0.45 -23.66
C GLY A 517 2.20 -1.23 -24.14
N ALA A 518 1.05 -0.58 -24.12
CA ALA A 518 -0.18 -1.13 -24.64
C ALA A 518 -0.08 -1.39 -26.14
N LYS A 519 -0.71 -2.48 -26.60
CA LYS A 519 -0.81 -2.90 -28.01
C LYS A 519 -1.21 -1.78 -28.99
N ASN A 520 -1.83 -0.72 -28.46
CA ASN A 520 -2.33 0.43 -29.20
C ASN A 520 -1.22 1.42 -29.61
N TRP A 521 0.00 1.29 -29.06
CA TRP A 521 1.16 2.15 -29.35
C TRP A 521 2.35 1.38 -29.95
N SER A 522 2.23 0.06 -30.10
CA SER A 522 3.16 -0.77 -30.87
C SER A 522 2.80 -0.69 -32.36
N ASP A 523 3.79 -0.41 -33.21
CA ASP A 523 3.62 -0.19 -34.66
C ASP A 523 2.69 -1.23 -35.33
N GLU A 524 1.78 -0.74 -36.19
CA GLU A 524 0.88 -1.54 -37.03
C GLU A 524 1.69 -2.34 -38.07
N GLY A 525 2.29 -3.45 -37.65
CA GLY A 525 3.10 -4.30 -38.54
C GLY A 525 3.60 -5.62 -37.94
N CYS A 526 3.31 -5.91 -36.67
CA CYS A 526 3.83 -7.11 -36.01
C CYS A 526 3.06 -8.39 -36.38
N SER A 527 3.81 -9.49 -36.58
CA SER A 527 3.26 -10.81 -36.90
C SER A 527 2.34 -11.33 -35.77
N LYS A 528 1.43 -12.26 -36.06
CA LYS A 528 0.47 -12.78 -35.05
C LYS A 528 1.16 -13.43 -33.84
N GLU A 529 2.36 -13.97 -34.02
CA GLU A 529 3.18 -14.58 -32.96
C GLU A 529 3.83 -13.51 -32.07
N ASP A 530 4.34 -12.43 -32.67
CA ASP A 530 4.83 -11.25 -31.92
C ASP A 530 3.72 -10.56 -31.13
N GLN A 531 2.48 -10.59 -31.63
CA GLN A 531 1.32 -10.04 -30.93
C GLN A 531 0.92 -10.83 -29.67
N MET A 532 1.10 -12.16 -29.67
CA MET A 532 0.85 -12.99 -28.48
C MET A 532 1.96 -12.82 -27.43
N LEU A 533 3.21 -12.78 -27.86
CA LEU A 533 4.36 -12.48 -27.00
C LEU A 533 4.28 -11.07 -26.40
N SER A 534 3.80 -10.09 -27.18
CA SER A 534 3.57 -8.72 -26.72
C SER A 534 2.44 -8.63 -25.68
N ALA A 535 1.37 -9.43 -25.80
CA ALA A 535 0.31 -9.47 -24.80
C ALA A 535 0.80 -10.00 -23.44
N GLU A 536 1.66 -11.02 -23.45
CA GLU A 536 2.29 -11.54 -22.23
C GLU A 536 3.35 -10.58 -21.67
N SER A 537 3.99 -9.74 -22.51
CA SER A 537 5.00 -8.76 -22.07
C SER A 537 4.43 -7.40 -21.65
N GLN A 538 3.21 -7.05 -22.03
CA GLN A 538 2.59 -5.75 -21.78
C GLN A 538 2.37 -5.45 -20.28
N ALA A 539 2.57 -4.21 -19.83
CA ALA A 539 2.13 -3.79 -18.50
C ALA A 539 0.61 -3.58 -18.44
N GLU A 540 -0.04 -4.11 -17.39
CA GLU A 540 -1.46 -3.86 -17.15
C GLU A 540 -1.74 -2.38 -16.82
N ASN A 541 -2.95 -1.91 -17.13
CA ASN A 541 -3.46 -0.57 -16.85
C ASN A 541 -2.60 0.60 -17.36
N ALA A 542 -1.90 0.40 -18.50
CA ALA A 542 -1.00 1.39 -19.12
C ALA A 542 0.02 2.00 -18.14
N LYS A 543 0.49 1.16 -17.20
CA LYS A 543 1.45 1.58 -16.17
C LYS A 543 2.78 2.04 -16.75
N THR A 544 3.21 1.48 -17.88
CA THR A 544 4.44 1.89 -18.57
C THR A 544 4.36 3.35 -19.04
N GLU A 545 3.28 3.70 -19.74
CA GLU A 545 3.05 5.02 -20.34
C GLU A 545 2.86 6.10 -19.28
N LEU A 546 2.02 5.83 -18.28
CA LEU A 546 1.78 6.74 -17.16
C LEU A 546 3.04 6.95 -16.32
N SER A 547 3.85 5.90 -16.12
CA SER A 547 5.12 6.01 -15.39
C SER A 547 6.13 6.85 -16.17
N LEU A 548 6.23 6.65 -17.49
CA LEU A 548 7.11 7.45 -18.34
C LEU A 548 6.73 8.94 -18.30
N LEU A 549 5.44 9.24 -18.48
CA LEU A 549 4.94 10.61 -18.44
C LEU A 549 5.24 11.27 -17.08
N ASN A 550 4.88 10.59 -15.99
CA ASN A 550 5.12 11.07 -14.62
C ASN A 550 6.62 11.31 -14.36
N PHE A 551 7.48 10.37 -14.75
CA PHE A 551 8.92 10.49 -14.56
C PHE A 551 9.50 11.67 -15.35
N SER A 552 9.09 11.84 -16.62
CA SER A 552 9.56 12.92 -17.50
C SER A 552 9.16 14.32 -17.04
N ILE A 553 8.00 14.45 -16.36
CA ILE A 553 7.52 15.74 -15.87
C ILE A 553 8.21 16.12 -14.55
N LYS A 554 8.53 15.13 -13.71
CA LYS A 554 9.25 15.37 -12.44
C LYS A 554 10.74 15.58 -12.60
N ASN A 555 11.36 14.93 -13.60
CA ASN A 555 12.77 15.05 -13.92
C ASN A 555 12.93 15.69 -15.31
N PRO A 556 12.89 17.03 -15.44
CA PRO A 556 12.92 17.71 -16.74
C PRO A 556 14.28 17.65 -17.43
N ASP A 557 15.37 17.52 -16.67
CA ASP A 557 16.74 17.42 -17.21
C ASP A 557 17.03 16.03 -17.80
N TRP A 558 16.22 15.03 -17.42
CA TRP A 558 16.34 13.68 -17.93
C TRP A 558 15.91 13.58 -19.40
N LYS A 559 16.74 12.92 -20.20
CA LYS A 559 16.46 12.69 -21.63
C LYS A 559 15.86 11.29 -21.84
N PRO A 560 14.58 11.18 -22.27
CA PRO A 560 13.98 9.89 -22.59
C PRO A 560 14.59 9.27 -23.87
N SER A 561 14.33 7.98 -24.08
CA SER A 561 14.63 7.31 -25.35
C SER A 561 13.94 8.00 -26.53
N SER A 562 14.45 7.82 -27.75
CA SER A 562 13.89 8.43 -28.97
C SER A 562 12.38 8.21 -29.12
N HIS A 563 11.91 6.99 -28.85
CA HIS A 563 10.50 6.62 -28.92
C HIS A 563 9.70 7.16 -27.73
N GLY A 564 10.27 7.14 -26.53
CA GLY A 564 9.66 7.75 -25.35
C GLY A 564 9.43 9.24 -25.57
N LYS A 565 10.38 9.93 -26.20
CA LYS A 565 10.26 11.36 -26.55
C LYS A 565 9.13 11.61 -27.54
N GLN A 566 9.08 10.87 -28.64
CA GLN A 566 8.02 10.98 -29.65
C GLN A 566 6.63 10.78 -29.03
N PHE A 567 6.48 9.79 -28.15
CA PHE A 567 5.25 9.54 -27.43
C PHE A 567 4.86 10.71 -26.52
N ILE A 568 5.80 11.19 -25.69
CA ILE A 568 5.56 12.30 -24.77
C ILE A 568 5.16 13.57 -25.53
N ASP A 569 5.87 13.90 -26.62
CA ASP A 569 5.60 15.09 -27.42
C ASP A 569 4.20 15.01 -28.07
N THR A 570 3.86 13.84 -28.64
CA THR A 570 2.53 13.60 -29.23
C THR A 570 1.40 13.78 -28.20
N ILE A 571 1.55 13.20 -27.01
CA ILE A 571 0.52 13.30 -25.95
C ILE A 571 0.40 14.73 -25.43
N LYS A 572 1.52 15.43 -25.23
CA LYS A 572 1.51 16.82 -24.76
C LYS A 572 0.83 17.75 -25.78
N GLU A 573 1.14 17.59 -27.07
CA GLU A 573 0.52 18.37 -28.14
C GLU A 573 -1.00 18.12 -28.22
N GLN A 574 -1.41 16.85 -28.16
CA GLN A 574 -2.83 16.48 -28.23
C GLN A 574 -3.62 16.93 -27.00
N ALA A 575 -3.08 16.76 -25.80
CA ALA A 575 -3.71 17.22 -24.55
C ALA A 575 -3.85 18.75 -24.55
N PHE A 576 -2.86 19.47 -25.07
CA PHE A 576 -2.92 20.92 -25.21
C PHE A 576 -4.01 21.35 -26.19
N GLN A 577 -4.09 20.71 -27.37
CA GLN A 577 -5.14 20.99 -28.36
C GLN A 577 -6.56 20.74 -27.82
N GLU A 578 -6.79 19.65 -27.09
CA GLU A 578 -8.10 19.38 -26.49
C GLU A 578 -8.45 20.40 -25.41
N SER A 579 -7.50 20.76 -24.54
CA SER A 579 -7.73 21.79 -23.52
C SER A 579 -8.14 23.14 -24.13
N LEU A 580 -7.51 23.53 -25.24
CA LEU A 580 -7.86 24.72 -26.01
C LEU A 580 -9.26 24.60 -26.60
N SER A 581 -9.60 23.46 -27.20
CA SER A 581 -10.93 23.23 -27.79
C SER A 581 -12.06 23.33 -26.76
N HIS A 582 -11.85 22.78 -25.57
CA HIS A 582 -12.82 22.88 -24.47
C HIS A 582 -12.99 24.33 -23.99
N SER A 583 -11.91 25.09 -23.86
CA SER A 583 -11.96 26.51 -23.49
C SER A 583 -12.68 27.41 -24.51
N LEU A 584 -12.56 27.08 -25.80
CA LEU A 584 -13.23 27.81 -26.88
C LEU A 584 -14.72 27.45 -26.95
N SER A 585 -15.09 26.20 -26.67
CA SER A 585 -16.48 25.75 -26.66
C SER A 585 -17.30 26.27 -25.46
N SER A 586 -16.68 26.51 -24.29
CA SER A 586 -17.35 27.09 -23.12
C SER A 586 -17.71 28.57 -23.28
N ASN A 587 -17.11 29.28 -24.24
CA ASN A 587 -17.39 30.69 -24.51
C ASN A 587 -18.56 30.92 -25.50
N GLN A 588 -19.24 29.87 -25.97
CA GLN A 588 -20.32 29.96 -26.96
C GLN A 588 -21.75 29.77 -26.43
N THR A 589 -21.97 29.71 -25.12
CA THR A 589 -23.33 29.74 -24.55
C THR A 589 -23.66 31.12 -23.99
N PRO A 590 -24.52 31.93 -24.66
CA PRO A 590 -25.02 33.17 -24.06
C PRO A 590 -26.08 32.84 -22.99
N PHE A 591 -25.82 33.33 -21.78
CA PHE A 591 -26.74 33.69 -20.69
C PHE A 591 -28.19 33.14 -20.75
N ASN A 592 -28.53 32.29 -19.77
CA ASN A 592 -29.81 32.39 -19.07
C ASN A 592 -29.52 32.38 -17.57
N ALA A 593 -29.81 33.52 -16.92
CA ALA A 593 -29.54 33.77 -15.52
C ALA A 593 -30.46 32.92 -14.62
N GLY A 594 -29.85 32.20 -13.67
CA GLY A 594 -30.58 31.46 -12.65
C GLY A 594 -29.72 30.38 -11.98
N THR A 595 -28.91 30.79 -11.01
CA THR A 595 -28.27 29.94 -9.99
C THR A 595 -27.34 28.82 -10.48
N SER A 596 -26.07 29.15 -10.71
CA SER A 596 -24.95 28.23 -10.52
C SER A 596 -23.76 29.00 -9.96
N PHE A 597 -23.30 28.62 -8.78
CA PHE A 597 -22.05 29.13 -8.19
C PHE A 597 -20.88 28.74 -9.09
N ASP A 598 -20.23 29.73 -9.69
CA ASP A 598 -19.07 29.60 -10.57
C ASP A 598 -17.87 28.97 -9.85
N PHE A 599 -17.25 27.96 -10.48
CA PHE A 599 -16.01 27.31 -10.03
C PHE A 599 -14.81 27.65 -10.95
N THR A 600 -14.84 28.80 -11.63
CA THR A 600 -13.83 29.19 -12.62
C THR A 600 -12.65 30.02 -12.07
N ASN A 601 -12.63 30.35 -10.78
CA ASN A 601 -11.48 31.06 -10.20
C ASN A 601 -10.42 30.09 -9.66
N PHE A 602 -9.60 29.51 -10.54
CA PHE A 602 -8.18 29.18 -10.23
C PHE A 602 -7.29 28.88 -11.45
N ILE A 603 -7.67 29.28 -12.67
CA ILE A 603 -6.78 29.17 -13.84
C ILE A 603 -6.45 30.58 -14.35
N GLY A 604 -5.41 31.17 -13.79
CA GLY A 604 -4.84 32.42 -14.27
C GLY A 604 -3.94 32.19 -15.47
N LEU A 605 -4.41 32.59 -16.65
CA LEU A 605 -3.58 32.90 -17.81
C LEU A 605 -2.71 34.11 -17.49
N GLN A 606 -1.39 33.91 -17.36
CA GLN A 606 -0.41 34.95 -17.63
C GLN A 606 0.69 34.38 -18.53
N SER A 607 0.48 34.50 -19.83
CA SER A 607 1.57 34.64 -20.80
C SER A 607 1.73 36.12 -21.10
N ILE A 608 2.87 36.71 -20.73
CA ILE A 608 3.63 37.70 -21.52
C ILE A 608 5.06 37.72 -20.94
N ALA A 609 6.02 37.69 -21.86
CA ALA A 609 7.47 37.59 -21.71
C ALA A 609 8.10 38.35 -20.53
N TYR A 610 8.92 37.68 -19.71
CA TYR A 610 10.19 38.15 -19.09
C TYR A 610 10.99 36.94 -18.57
N PRO A 611 12.35 36.96 -18.59
CA PRO A 611 13.18 35.84 -18.19
C PRO A 611 13.58 35.94 -16.71
N ALA A 612 12.88 35.20 -15.85
CA ALA A 612 13.30 34.69 -14.53
C ALA A 612 12.01 34.30 -13.78
N LEU A 613 11.65 33.02 -13.78
CA LEU A 613 10.42 32.53 -13.17
C LEU A 613 10.72 31.76 -11.88
N ASP A 614 9.99 32.12 -10.83
CA ASP A 614 9.99 31.46 -9.52
C ASP A 614 9.70 29.96 -9.62
N PRO A 615 10.38 29.11 -8.82
CA PRO A 615 10.24 27.65 -8.85
C PRO A 615 8.81 27.18 -8.49
N ALA A 616 8.06 27.91 -7.67
CA ALA A 616 6.70 27.54 -7.27
C ALA A 616 5.68 27.58 -8.43
N ILE A 617 5.84 28.54 -9.36
CA ILE A 617 4.96 28.69 -10.53
C ILE A 617 5.25 27.58 -11.56
N MET A 618 6.52 27.17 -11.69
CA MET A 618 6.90 26.04 -12.54
C MET A 618 6.32 24.70 -12.04
N VAL A 619 6.32 24.46 -10.72
CA VAL A 619 5.74 23.24 -10.14
C VAL A 619 4.24 23.15 -10.38
N SER A 620 3.49 24.25 -10.19
CA SER A 620 2.04 24.27 -10.47
C SER A 620 1.74 23.98 -11.95
N ARG A 621 2.51 24.58 -12.86
CA ARG A 621 2.33 24.38 -14.30
C ARG A 621 2.61 22.94 -14.73
N ASN A 622 3.62 22.30 -14.14
CA ASN A 622 3.96 20.91 -14.44
C ASN A 622 2.91 19.92 -13.92
N ASP A 623 2.36 20.16 -12.73
CA ASP A 623 1.26 19.37 -12.17
C ASP A 623 -0.01 19.46 -13.03
N ASP A 624 -0.32 20.65 -13.57
CA ASP A 624 -1.49 20.84 -14.45
C ASP A 624 -1.30 20.18 -15.82
N VAL A 625 -0.09 20.28 -16.40
CA VAL A 625 0.26 19.57 -17.64
C VAL A 625 0.17 18.06 -17.45
N LEU A 626 0.67 17.53 -16.32
CA LEU A 626 0.58 16.12 -15.97
C LEU A 626 -0.88 15.68 -15.86
N ARG A 627 -1.70 16.42 -15.10
CA ARG A 627 -3.12 16.12 -14.93
C ARG A 627 -3.87 16.09 -16.25
N ASN A 628 -3.69 17.11 -17.09
CA ASN A 628 -4.36 17.18 -18.39
C ASN A 628 -3.93 16.04 -19.31
N SER A 629 -2.62 15.74 -19.34
CA SER A 629 -2.07 14.63 -20.14
C SER A 629 -2.57 13.26 -19.68
N ILE A 630 -2.71 13.05 -18.37
CA ILE A 630 -3.23 11.80 -17.80
C ILE A 630 -4.72 11.65 -18.06
N MET A 631 -5.49 12.72 -17.87
CA MET A 631 -6.93 12.73 -18.17
C MET A 631 -7.16 12.44 -19.65
N TYR A 632 -6.37 13.05 -20.53
CA TYR A 632 -6.37 12.78 -21.96
C TYR A 632 -6.09 11.31 -22.26
N LEU A 633 -5.02 10.74 -21.68
CA LEU A 633 -4.65 9.34 -21.91
C LEU A 633 -5.77 8.37 -21.51
N HIS A 634 -6.43 8.64 -20.39
CA HIS A 634 -7.61 7.89 -19.95
C HIS A 634 -8.82 8.06 -20.87
N GLU A 635 -8.98 9.21 -21.50
CA GLU A 635 -10.08 9.49 -22.43
C GLU A 635 -9.84 8.85 -23.81
N VAL A 636 -8.60 8.88 -24.32
CA VAL A 636 -8.20 8.21 -25.56
C VAL A 636 -8.39 6.71 -25.47
N GLN A 637 -8.05 6.11 -24.33
CA GLN A 637 -8.29 4.68 -24.07
C GLN A 637 -9.78 4.33 -24.16
N ASN A 638 -10.66 5.22 -23.70
CA ASN A 638 -12.11 5.02 -23.75
C ASN A 638 -12.73 5.21 -25.14
N ARG A 639 -12.19 6.11 -25.97
CA ARG A 639 -12.76 6.45 -27.28
C ARG A 639 -12.50 5.39 -28.36
N ARG A 640 -11.69 4.37 -28.10
CA ARG A 640 -11.32 3.35 -29.11
C ARG A 640 -11.96 1.99 -28.75
N PRO A 641 -12.57 1.29 -29.72
CA PRO A 641 -13.40 0.13 -29.45
C PRO A 641 -12.60 -1.00 -28.79
N ILE A 642 -13.19 -1.53 -27.71
CA ILE A 642 -12.73 -2.71 -26.97
C ILE A 642 -12.63 -3.88 -27.94
N SER A 643 -11.41 -4.33 -28.25
CA SER A 643 -11.24 -5.65 -28.86
C SER A 643 -11.65 -6.69 -27.81
N VAL A 644 -12.78 -7.35 -28.05
CA VAL A 644 -13.32 -8.44 -27.23
C VAL A 644 -12.36 -9.63 -27.31
N THR A 645 -11.27 -9.57 -26.56
CA THR A 645 -10.31 -10.67 -26.45
C THR A 645 -9.70 -10.82 -25.05
N SER A 646 -9.88 -9.86 -24.14
CA SER A 646 -9.43 -9.97 -22.74
C SER A 646 -10.41 -10.69 -21.80
N LEU A 647 -11.62 -11.02 -22.25
CA LEU A 647 -12.69 -11.59 -21.42
C LEU A 647 -12.60 -13.12 -21.18
N LYS A 648 -11.49 -13.78 -21.54
CA LYS A 648 -11.33 -15.24 -21.31
C LYS A 648 -10.23 -15.67 -20.34
N SER A 649 -9.47 -14.76 -19.71
CA SER A 649 -8.45 -15.16 -18.73
C SER A 649 -8.84 -15.00 -17.26
N SER A 650 -10.06 -14.54 -16.94
CA SER A 650 -10.51 -14.33 -15.55
C SER A 650 -11.51 -15.38 -15.02
N TYR A 651 -11.90 -16.36 -15.85
CA TYR A 651 -12.54 -17.59 -15.37
C TYR A 651 -11.53 -18.73 -15.47
N GLY A 652 -10.95 -19.11 -14.34
CA GLY A 652 -10.22 -20.36 -14.22
C GLY A 652 -11.21 -21.51 -14.37
N ASP A 653 -11.34 -22.05 -15.57
CA ASP A 653 -11.92 -23.37 -15.77
C ASP A 653 -10.95 -24.40 -15.19
N ASN A 654 -11.36 -24.99 -14.08
CA ASN A 654 -10.83 -26.25 -13.58
C ASN A 654 -11.17 -27.35 -14.60
N ALA A 655 -10.30 -27.54 -15.59
CA ALA A 655 -10.29 -28.73 -16.42
C ALA A 655 -8.95 -29.44 -16.22
N PHE A 656 -8.82 -30.15 -15.10
CA PHE A 656 -7.89 -31.27 -15.01
C PHE A 656 -8.64 -32.52 -15.46
N GLU A 657 -8.14 -33.10 -16.56
CA GLU A 657 -8.45 -34.44 -17.03
C GLU A 657 -8.25 -35.46 -15.91
N ASN A 658 -9.34 -36.07 -15.45
CA ASN A 658 -9.28 -37.39 -14.84
C ASN A 658 -9.23 -38.42 -15.97
N SER A 659 -8.01 -38.81 -16.32
CA SER A 659 -7.73 -40.06 -17.01
C SER A 659 -7.87 -41.20 -15.99
N ASP A 660 -9.09 -41.71 -15.82
CA ASP A 660 -9.34 -43.11 -15.46
C ASP A 660 -10.85 -43.30 -15.31
N LEU A 661 -11.47 -43.86 -16.35
CA LEU A 661 -12.59 -44.82 -16.30
C LEU A 661 -13.08 -45.04 -17.73
N ARG A 662 -12.38 -45.94 -18.46
CA ARG A 662 -13.03 -46.71 -19.52
C ARG A 662 -14.05 -47.62 -18.85
N ARG A 663 -15.33 -47.52 -19.24
CA ARG A 663 -16.16 -48.66 -19.66
C ARG A 663 -17.59 -48.21 -20.02
N THR A 664 -17.96 -48.50 -21.27
CA THR A 664 -19.28 -48.97 -21.74
C THR A 664 -20.47 -48.00 -21.56
N TRP A 665 -21.09 -47.42 -22.59
CA TRP A 665 -22.04 -48.03 -23.56
C TRP A 665 -22.44 -46.97 -24.64
N PRO A 666 -23.10 -47.35 -25.75
CA PRO A 666 -22.85 -46.78 -27.08
C PRO A 666 -23.85 -45.73 -27.59
N SER A 667 -23.32 -44.90 -28.50
CA SER A 667 -23.91 -44.21 -29.66
C SER A 667 -25.43 -44.15 -29.85
N ALA A 668 -25.96 -42.94 -30.01
CA ALA A 668 -27.04 -42.66 -30.96
C ALA A 668 -26.92 -41.25 -31.56
N THR A 669 -27.11 -41.23 -32.86
CA THR A 669 -26.90 -40.22 -33.90
C THR A 669 -27.95 -39.11 -33.96
N SER A 670 -27.48 -37.91 -34.37
CA SER A 670 -28.07 -36.93 -35.31
C SER A 670 -29.58 -36.59 -35.28
N GLY A 671 -29.91 -35.29 -35.31
CA GLY A 671 -31.20 -34.85 -35.86
C GLY A 671 -31.63 -33.42 -35.54
N GLN A 672 -31.21 -32.49 -36.38
CA GLN A 672 -31.84 -31.24 -36.84
C GLN A 672 -33.20 -30.75 -36.27
N THR A 673 -33.19 -29.43 -35.99
CA THR A 673 -34.14 -28.36 -36.39
C THR A 673 -35.54 -28.19 -35.76
N SER A 674 -35.68 -26.98 -35.17
CA SER A 674 -36.69 -25.93 -35.45
C SER A 674 -38.15 -26.05 -35.00
N PHE A 675 -38.55 -25.00 -34.25
CA PHE A 675 -39.80 -24.22 -34.30
C PHE A 675 -41.16 -24.93 -34.13
N GLY A 676 -41.99 -24.40 -33.22
CA GLY A 676 -43.44 -24.60 -33.31
C GLY A 676 -44.22 -24.33 -32.03
N VAL A 677 -44.81 -23.15 -31.98
CA VAL A 677 -45.69 -22.62 -30.94
C VAL A 677 -47.04 -23.38 -30.84
N ASN A 678 -47.57 -23.39 -29.61
CA ASN A 678 -48.99 -23.32 -29.20
C ASN A 678 -49.80 -24.56 -28.78
N LYS A 679 -50.44 -24.32 -27.62
CA LYS A 679 -51.84 -24.61 -27.21
C LYS A 679 -52.14 -25.76 -26.25
N GLU A 680 -52.68 -25.28 -25.11
CA GLU A 680 -53.92 -25.72 -24.45
C GLU A 680 -53.89 -27.01 -23.61
N ASN A 681 -53.90 -26.76 -22.29
CA ASN A 681 -54.97 -27.12 -21.34
C ASN A 681 -55.19 -28.57 -20.89
N LEU A 682 -55.51 -28.65 -19.58
CA LEU A 682 -56.32 -29.68 -18.88
C LEU A 682 -55.55 -30.98 -18.56
N LEU A 683 -55.37 -31.43 -17.31
CA LEU A 683 -56.22 -31.39 -16.12
C LEU A 683 -55.42 -31.70 -14.82
N PRO A 684 -56.02 -31.48 -13.64
CA PRO A 684 -55.40 -31.50 -12.31
C PRO A 684 -55.62 -32.83 -11.58
N ARG A 685 -55.00 -33.01 -10.39
CA ARG A 685 -55.70 -33.31 -9.12
C ARG A 685 -54.76 -33.85 -8.02
N TYR A 686 -54.89 -33.24 -6.83
CA TYR A 686 -54.85 -33.76 -5.45
C TYR A 686 -53.64 -34.59 -5.01
N SER A 687 -52.79 -34.20 -4.05
CA SER A 687 -52.99 -33.69 -2.66
C SER A 687 -53.58 -34.67 -1.63
N ALA A 688 -52.71 -34.98 -0.67
CA ALA A 688 -52.94 -35.24 0.77
C ALA A 688 -53.42 -36.62 1.27
N MET A 689 -52.55 -37.30 2.05
CA MET A 689 -52.65 -37.55 3.52
C MET A 689 -51.66 -38.68 3.90
N LYS A 690 -50.74 -38.48 4.88
CA LYS A 690 -50.86 -38.88 6.31
C LYS A 690 -51.37 -40.32 6.48
N ASN A 691 -50.73 -41.26 7.18
CA ASN A 691 -49.98 -41.18 8.44
C ASN A 691 -49.14 -42.49 8.65
N PRO A 692 -48.31 -42.57 9.70
CA PRO A 692 -47.23 -43.56 9.88
C PRO A 692 -47.58 -44.71 10.85
N ALA A 693 -46.55 -45.55 11.07
CA ALA A 693 -46.34 -46.55 12.12
C ALA A 693 -46.75 -48.00 11.79
N ASP A 694 -45.74 -48.88 11.69
CA ASP A 694 -45.48 -49.88 12.74
C ASP A 694 -44.17 -50.67 12.49
N ASP A 695 -43.28 -50.61 13.48
CA ASP A 695 -42.60 -51.74 14.13
C ASP A 695 -42.11 -52.94 13.30
N ARG A 696 -40.77 -53.12 13.22
CA ARG A 696 -40.03 -54.17 13.97
C ARG A 696 -38.56 -54.33 13.53
N LEU A 697 -37.74 -54.44 14.59
CA LEU A 697 -36.39 -55.01 14.74
C LEU A 697 -35.18 -54.17 14.31
#